data_AF-A0A376H304-F1
#
_entry.id   AF-A0A376H304-F1
#
_cell.length_a   1.000
_cell.length_b   1.000
_cell.length_c   1.000
_cell.angle_alpha   90.00
_cell.angle_beta   90.00
_cell.angle_gamma   90.00
#
_symmetry.space_group_name_H-M   'P 1'
#
loop_
_entity.id
_entity.type
_entity.pdbx_description
1 polymer ?
#
loop_
_entity_poly.entity_id
_entity_poly.type
_entity_poly.pdbx_seq_one_letter_code
_entity_poly.pdbx_strand_id
1 'polypeptide(L)'
;MKPRIYDPLEKDFSHNGLGIMIDTSRCDVTEEANGKYEVEIEHPLISRFSDYFENGYQIKAKPNDQEDYHVFEIKNTYKDTISNTILIYGQSRTYKIGNREVRHVEIDSKNGAEAMAAIENGMDEPSDVKLFSDIQTTSSTVFEARNVLSCISGEQGSMVQYWGGEIKREPFKLSLLRRRGRDNVGTVRYGKDLNGLKIKFDWSSIVTKVLPYADLQNSEDGTTKRIYGNAVMSELATNYPDVYAKHIQFTEEQGVKDLASLNRVAANYFKSINPGSDKPKISIELEIEKLTDSEEAKEFAKIKNYGLFDTFSVYHRLYDIHIDTKITSVVYDSLTEKNKKIYAGDAQMAFYTKQNYELQETIKTLTKKGYMSEFVDYVTNLINGVEGGSVLQYPKNKPHTTYYMDTDSRDTAKDVIALNHKGLGFSRTGWLGPFVNAWGIDGTLNADFIRAGKIRTNIMEVSFNGMGDLLRMVSGTLQLWNDDLKIMELTKRGMEFWSGSKSIGTIGTAGNPFPNLVVGSENGQPIMADMDGKALQLRLDNGGDYVLISSSEGKGLVLGKNKGMYIIDDDIRLIGNITLSGDMDIRGELKINGQKVIPGQNGGPGPGEGGTLSDVFVRVLALTAKYEMGDRGSGYYHPPLDDGAGWNYGKYSFTQVYEMDNFLAWLAKYYPDARSALVGSVGSTEFNNSWSAYGNANDKQFTRMQAEYFCRTKLKPAIEGLKASTSVDFNDGQKWLGTLGILASIQNWYPAAVSNGFFKTITQQFANRWDDAAFITTVCDYIVTNAASMVAPAYVEGIQNRFRNEKADALKLTDKTYIPFDGVTTNRGLEHLEDLLGRRIGNGQCYGLSAEYSGYMGGCGLGAGTQYGMSHLTGVGSTAAASDIGIAYDWAAVGWTVIKNPTYEQLQVGAIINIARGAPWAGWPGGVDDTYGHTGVIRGLENGRIQTYEQNTELGMIVGKFDRSYTSAAGISSIVIPPADT
;
A
#
# COMPACT_ATOMS: atom_id res chain seq x y z
N MET A 1 -27.40 -13.24 25.80
CA MET A 1 -28.73 -12.78 26.25
C MET A 1 -29.28 -11.78 25.25
N LYS A 2 -30.49 -11.98 24.73
CA LYS A 2 -31.14 -10.94 23.88
C LYS A 2 -31.55 -9.72 24.72
N PRO A 3 -31.31 -8.47 24.25
CA PRO A 3 -31.65 -7.27 24.98
C PRO A 3 -33.16 -7.15 25.25
N ARG A 4 -33.51 -6.48 26.36
CA ARG A 4 -34.89 -6.18 26.74
C ARG A 4 -35.03 -4.70 27.00
N ILE A 5 -36.12 -4.10 26.52
CA ILE A 5 -36.39 -2.68 26.68
C ILE A 5 -37.43 -2.43 27.77
N TYR A 6 -37.23 -1.37 28.55
CA TYR A 6 -38.05 -0.99 29.70
C TYR A 6 -38.33 0.50 29.69
N ASP A 7 -39.38 0.88 30.41
CA ASP A 7 -39.77 2.27 30.63
C ASP A 7 -38.66 3.07 31.36
N PRO A 8 -38.55 4.38 31.12
CA PRO A 8 -37.58 5.23 31.82
C PRO A 8 -37.63 5.17 33.35
N LEU A 9 -38.82 4.94 33.93
CA LEU A 9 -39.04 4.90 35.37
C LEU A 9 -38.88 3.51 35.99
N GLU A 10 -38.63 2.47 35.18
CA GLU A 10 -38.50 1.09 35.67
C GLU A 10 -37.37 0.94 36.69
N LYS A 11 -37.66 0.16 37.74
CA LYS A 11 -36.75 -0.22 38.82
C LYS A 11 -36.75 -1.74 39.10
N ASP A 12 -37.73 -2.48 38.62
CA ASP A 12 -37.74 -3.94 38.67
C ASP A 12 -37.35 -4.51 37.30
N PHE A 13 -36.28 -5.30 37.28
CA PHE A 13 -35.77 -5.93 36.06
C PHE A 13 -35.93 -7.46 36.09
N SER A 14 -36.79 -7.98 36.97
CA SER A 14 -37.09 -9.41 37.07
C SER A 14 -38.04 -9.90 35.96
N HIS A 15 -38.81 -9.01 35.34
CA HIS A 15 -39.72 -9.30 34.21
C HIS A 15 -39.10 -8.93 32.85
N ASN A 16 -39.87 -9.03 31.76
CA ASN A 16 -39.39 -8.77 30.39
C ASN A 16 -39.58 -7.31 29.90
N GLY A 17 -39.96 -6.40 30.79
CA GLY A 17 -40.25 -5.01 30.43
C GLY A 17 -41.30 -4.85 29.33
N LEU A 18 -41.06 -3.90 28.43
CA LEU A 18 -41.84 -3.65 27.21
C LEU A 18 -41.64 -4.76 26.16
N GLY A 19 -40.58 -5.56 26.28
CA GLY A 19 -40.40 -6.79 25.52
C GLY A 19 -38.94 -7.15 25.23
N ILE A 20 -38.75 -8.34 24.67
CA ILE A 20 -37.45 -8.85 24.21
C ILE A 20 -37.21 -8.39 22.76
N MET A 21 -36.07 -7.75 22.53
CA MET A 21 -35.61 -7.26 21.22
C MET A 21 -34.99 -8.42 20.42
N ILE A 22 -35.84 -9.30 19.90
CA ILE A 22 -35.39 -10.56 19.27
C ILE A 22 -34.62 -10.31 17.96
N ASP A 23 -35.04 -9.31 17.18
CA ASP A 23 -34.47 -8.98 15.87
C ASP A 23 -33.20 -8.11 15.96
N THR A 24 -32.67 -7.86 17.16
CA THR A 24 -31.38 -7.19 17.33
C THR A 24 -30.26 -7.98 16.64
N SER A 25 -29.55 -7.31 15.74
CA SER A 25 -28.43 -7.86 14.94
C SER A 25 -27.08 -7.67 15.63
N ARG A 26 -26.92 -6.62 16.45
CA ARG A 26 -25.70 -6.33 17.22
C ARG A 26 -26.04 -5.81 18.60
N CYS A 27 -25.33 -6.27 19.64
CA CYS A 27 -25.40 -5.70 20.98
C CYS A 27 -24.02 -5.80 21.63
N ASP A 28 -23.22 -4.76 21.46
CA ASP A 28 -21.85 -4.69 21.96
C ASP A 28 -21.82 -3.83 23.23
N VAL A 29 -21.38 -4.40 24.36
CA VAL A 29 -21.19 -3.69 25.62
C VAL A 29 -19.70 -3.39 25.79
N THR A 30 -19.36 -2.12 25.98
CA THR A 30 -17.97 -1.69 26.21
C THR A 30 -17.80 -1.22 27.65
N GLU A 31 -16.84 -1.81 28.37
CA GLU A 31 -16.46 -1.40 29.71
C GLU A 31 -14.97 -1.05 29.77
N GLU A 32 -14.64 0.11 30.36
CA GLU A 32 -13.28 0.60 30.51
C GLU A 32 -12.89 0.77 31.99
N ALA A 33 -11.62 0.49 32.29
CA ALA A 33 -11.06 0.57 33.62
C ALA A 33 -11.18 1.99 34.18
N ASN A 34 -11.98 2.14 35.24
CA ASN A 34 -12.33 3.43 35.86
C ASN A 34 -12.90 4.46 34.87
N GLY A 35 -13.38 4.00 33.71
CA GLY A 35 -13.79 4.84 32.59
C GLY A 35 -15.24 4.59 32.22
N LYS A 36 -15.53 4.54 30.92
CA LYS A 36 -16.88 4.41 30.40
C LYS A 36 -17.48 3.01 30.55
N TYR A 37 -18.81 2.95 30.61
CA TYR A 37 -19.55 1.70 30.57
C TYR A 37 -20.84 1.88 29.76
N GLU A 38 -20.82 1.40 28.53
CA GLU A 38 -21.78 1.78 27.48
C GLU A 38 -22.21 0.56 26.66
N VAL A 39 -23.35 0.67 26.00
CA VAL A 39 -23.87 -0.34 25.07
C VAL A 39 -24.17 0.29 23.72
N GLU A 40 -23.85 -0.44 22.66
CA GLU A 40 -24.23 -0.14 21.28
C GLU A 40 -25.10 -1.26 20.72
N ILE A 41 -26.29 -0.91 20.25
CA ILE A 41 -27.25 -1.88 19.73
C ILE A 41 -27.67 -1.50 18.32
N GLU A 42 -27.54 -2.44 17.39
CA GLU A 42 -28.08 -2.33 16.04
C GLU A 42 -29.35 -3.16 15.94
N HIS A 43 -30.43 -2.54 15.49
CA HIS A 43 -31.74 -3.17 15.37
C HIS A 43 -32.48 -2.65 14.13
N PRO A 44 -33.36 -3.42 13.50
CA PRO A 44 -34.28 -2.94 12.48
C PRO A 44 -34.97 -1.62 12.82
N LEU A 45 -34.91 -0.67 11.89
CA LEU A 45 -35.54 0.64 12.00
C LEU A 45 -37.07 0.55 12.13
N ILE A 46 -37.66 -0.41 11.41
CA ILE A 46 -39.09 -0.74 11.48
C ILE A 46 -39.24 -1.97 12.38
N SER A 47 -39.66 -1.75 13.63
CA SER A 47 -39.92 -2.81 14.61
C SER A 47 -41.08 -2.40 15.54
N ARG A 48 -41.61 -3.35 16.32
CA ARG A 48 -42.61 -3.06 17.36
C ARG A 48 -42.09 -2.16 18.50
N PHE A 49 -40.79 -1.90 18.54
CA PHE A 49 -40.10 -1.14 19.59
C PHE A 49 -39.66 0.25 19.12
N SER A 50 -39.92 0.62 17.86
CA SER A 50 -39.40 1.84 17.26
C SER A 50 -39.76 3.12 18.02
N ASP A 51 -40.92 3.15 18.68
CA ASP A 51 -41.39 4.28 19.50
C ASP A 51 -40.70 4.36 20.88
N TYR A 52 -39.94 3.34 21.27
CA TYR A 52 -39.25 3.27 22.56
C TYR A 52 -37.75 3.55 22.44
N PHE A 53 -37.21 3.74 21.23
CA PHE A 53 -35.81 4.10 21.01
C PHE A 53 -35.59 5.59 21.20
N GLU A 54 -35.87 6.08 22.41
CA GLU A 54 -35.75 7.48 22.79
C GLU A 54 -34.91 7.64 24.07
N ASN A 55 -34.36 8.83 24.27
CA ASN A 55 -33.56 9.16 25.44
C ASN A 55 -34.34 8.87 26.75
N GLY A 56 -33.70 8.18 27.69
CA GLY A 56 -34.28 7.83 28.99
C GLY A 56 -34.85 6.41 29.07
N TYR A 57 -35.26 5.79 27.95
CA TYR A 57 -35.66 4.38 27.96
C TYR A 57 -34.47 3.49 28.33
N GLN A 58 -34.76 2.32 28.88
CA GLN A 58 -33.73 1.48 29.49
C GLN A 58 -33.60 0.14 28.80
N ILE A 59 -32.37 -0.35 28.71
CA ILE A 59 -32.03 -1.62 28.08
C ILE A 59 -31.33 -2.51 29.10
N LYS A 60 -31.89 -3.69 29.32
CA LYS A 60 -31.23 -4.79 30.03
C LYS A 60 -30.49 -5.67 29.03
N ALA A 61 -29.19 -5.81 29.21
CA ALA A 61 -28.33 -6.69 28.41
C ALA A 61 -27.34 -7.44 29.31
N LYS A 62 -26.75 -8.53 28.81
CA LYS A 62 -25.67 -9.23 29.51
C LYS A 62 -24.36 -8.52 29.21
N PRO A 63 -23.67 -7.95 30.21
CA PRO A 63 -22.58 -7.04 29.95
C PRO A 63 -21.20 -7.72 29.82
N ASN A 64 -21.04 -8.89 30.43
CA ASN A 64 -19.80 -9.66 30.49
C ASN A 64 -20.13 -11.09 31.00
N ASP A 65 -19.11 -11.93 31.11
CA ASP A 65 -19.27 -13.33 31.56
C ASP A 65 -19.42 -13.50 33.08
N GLN A 66 -19.21 -12.43 33.87
CA GLN A 66 -19.25 -12.47 35.34
C GLN A 66 -20.60 -12.03 35.90
N GLU A 67 -21.36 -11.26 35.14
CA GLU A 67 -22.61 -10.64 35.58
C GLU A 67 -23.78 -11.12 34.72
N ASP A 68 -24.90 -11.46 35.37
CA ASP A 68 -26.09 -11.94 34.67
C ASP A 68 -26.71 -10.86 33.79
N TYR A 69 -26.72 -9.61 34.24
CA TYR A 69 -27.21 -8.47 33.49
C TYR A 69 -26.68 -7.14 34.01
N HIS A 70 -26.73 -6.14 33.14
CA HIS A 70 -26.64 -4.73 33.49
C HIS A 70 -27.76 -3.93 32.83
N VAL A 71 -27.95 -2.68 33.28
CA VAL A 71 -28.97 -1.77 32.75
C VAL A 71 -28.31 -0.52 32.17
N PHE A 72 -28.69 -0.19 30.94
CA PHE A 72 -28.20 0.97 30.20
C PHE A 72 -29.36 1.89 29.85
N GLU A 73 -29.21 3.19 30.10
CA GLU A 73 -30.16 4.21 29.67
C GLU A 73 -29.79 4.72 28.28
N ILE A 74 -30.74 4.70 27.34
CA ILE A 74 -30.56 5.24 25.99
C ILE A 74 -30.28 6.73 26.09
N LYS A 75 -29.24 7.19 25.40
CA LYS A 75 -28.87 8.60 25.28
C LYS A 75 -29.03 9.12 23.87
N ASN A 76 -28.56 8.35 22.89
CA ASN A 76 -28.55 8.77 21.50
C ASN A 76 -29.00 7.61 20.60
N THR A 77 -29.61 7.97 19.47
CA THR A 77 -29.97 7.02 18.42
C THR A 77 -29.68 7.61 17.06
N TYR A 78 -29.23 6.76 16.13
CA TYR A 78 -28.94 7.16 14.75
C TYR A 78 -29.69 6.23 13.81
N LYS A 79 -30.51 6.82 12.94
CA LYS A 79 -31.33 6.08 11.97
C LYS A 79 -30.59 6.03 10.64
N ASP A 80 -30.33 4.84 10.13
CA ASP A 80 -29.83 4.62 8.78
C ASP A 80 -30.97 4.09 7.90
N THR A 81 -31.50 4.97 7.06
CA THR A 81 -32.59 4.64 6.13
C THR A 81 -32.14 3.81 4.93
N ILE A 82 -30.83 3.74 4.65
CA ILE A 82 -30.29 2.97 3.52
C ILE A 82 -30.20 1.49 3.91
N SER A 83 -29.66 1.20 5.09
CA SER A 83 -29.61 -0.18 5.62
C SER A 83 -30.89 -0.60 6.35
N ASN A 84 -31.84 0.32 6.54
CA ASN A 84 -33.07 0.12 7.32
C ASN A 84 -32.80 -0.32 8.77
N THR A 85 -31.77 0.27 9.40
CA THR A 85 -31.35 0.00 10.77
C THR A 85 -31.40 1.25 11.64
N ILE A 86 -31.47 1.04 12.96
CA ILE A 86 -31.24 2.05 13.98
C ILE A 86 -30.11 1.59 14.90
N LEU A 87 -29.16 2.49 15.12
CA LEU A 87 -28.07 2.32 16.07
C LEU A 87 -28.41 3.06 17.36
N ILE A 88 -28.46 2.34 18.47
CA ILE A 88 -28.86 2.83 19.79
C ILE A 88 -27.63 2.84 20.68
N TYR A 89 -27.37 3.99 21.29
CA TYR A 89 -26.29 4.19 22.26
C TYR A 89 -26.88 4.38 23.65
N GLY A 90 -26.48 3.51 24.58
CA GLY A 90 -26.87 3.59 25.98
C GLY A 90 -25.68 3.69 26.92
N GLN A 91 -25.86 4.39 28.04
CA GLN A 91 -24.87 4.49 29.11
C GLN A 91 -25.36 3.75 30.34
N SER A 92 -24.44 3.16 31.12
CA SER A 92 -24.78 2.49 32.38
C SER A 92 -25.72 3.34 33.23
N ARG A 93 -26.76 2.72 33.81
CA ARG A 93 -27.70 3.41 34.72
C ARG A 93 -26.98 4.12 35.87
N THR A 94 -25.81 3.64 36.29
CA THR A 94 -25.01 4.29 37.34
C THR A 94 -24.59 5.73 37.01
N TYR A 95 -24.60 6.14 35.73
CA TYR A 95 -24.37 7.53 35.34
C TYR A 95 -25.44 8.50 35.87
N LYS A 96 -26.61 8.00 36.34
CA LYS A 96 -27.60 8.81 37.05
C LYS A 96 -27.04 9.49 38.31
N ILE A 97 -26.03 8.90 38.94
CA ILE A 97 -25.36 9.54 40.08
C ILE A 97 -24.63 10.82 39.67
N GLY A 98 -24.26 10.94 38.40
CA GLY A 98 -23.75 12.16 37.79
C GLY A 98 -24.81 13.23 37.54
N ASN A 99 -26.06 13.02 37.94
CA ASN A 99 -27.07 14.08 38.01
C ASN A 99 -27.26 14.57 39.46
N ARG A 100 -26.31 14.26 40.35
CA ARG A 100 -26.27 14.71 41.74
C ARG A 100 -25.04 15.57 41.96
N GLU A 101 -25.18 16.55 42.82
CA GLU A 101 -24.12 17.44 43.22
C GLU A 101 -23.93 17.42 44.73
N VAL A 102 -22.68 17.58 45.15
CA VAL A 102 -22.34 17.88 46.53
C VAL A 102 -22.05 19.37 46.66
N ARG A 103 -22.74 20.03 47.59
CA ARG A 103 -22.47 21.45 47.88
C ARG A 103 -21.13 21.62 48.57
N HIS A 104 -20.93 20.90 49.67
CA HIS A 104 -19.68 20.86 50.42
C HIS A 104 -19.63 19.56 51.25
N VAL A 105 -18.61 18.73 51.01
CA VAL A 105 -18.33 17.51 51.78
C VAL A 105 -16.85 17.53 52.12
N GLU A 106 -16.56 17.64 53.40
CA GLU A 106 -15.20 17.52 53.95
C GLU A 106 -14.96 16.09 54.40
N ILE A 107 -13.86 15.51 53.91
CA ILE A 107 -13.39 14.19 54.26
C ILE A 107 -12.05 14.36 54.94
N ASP A 108 -11.99 14.11 56.25
CA ASP A 108 -10.73 14.14 57.00
C ASP A 108 -10.36 12.75 57.51
N SER A 109 -9.25 12.23 56.99
CA SER A 109 -8.60 11.00 57.44
C SER A 109 -9.54 9.79 57.47
N LYS A 110 -10.41 9.70 56.45
CA LYS A 110 -11.44 8.66 56.32
C LYS A 110 -11.04 7.58 55.34
N ASN A 111 -11.49 6.35 55.60
CA ASN A 111 -11.31 5.26 54.65
C ASN A 111 -12.31 5.38 53.47
N GLY A 112 -12.15 4.55 52.43
CA GLY A 112 -12.99 4.64 51.23
C GLY A 112 -14.47 4.41 51.50
N ALA A 113 -14.83 3.54 52.46
CA ALA A 113 -16.22 3.27 52.82
C ALA A 113 -16.87 4.48 53.51
N GLU A 114 -16.17 5.08 54.47
CA GLU A 114 -16.62 6.30 55.16
C GLU A 114 -16.71 7.49 54.19
N ALA A 115 -15.75 7.62 53.27
CA ALA A 115 -15.74 8.66 52.25
C ALA A 115 -16.91 8.53 51.27
N MET A 116 -17.20 7.33 50.75
CA MET A 116 -18.37 7.08 49.90
C MET A 116 -19.69 7.38 50.63
N ALA A 117 -19.78 7.01 51.91
CA ALA A 117 -20.96 7.32 52.72
C ALA A 117 -21.13 8.83 52.97
N ALA A 118 -20.04 9.57 53.19
CA ALA A 118 -20.07 11.02 53.33
C ALA A 118 -20.55 11.70 52.04
N ILE A 119 -20.08 11.25 50.87
CA ILE A 119 -20.55 11.73 49.56
C ILE A 119 -22.04 11.41 49.37
N GLU A 120 -22.47 10.18 49.67
CA GLU A 120 -23.88 9.79 49.52
C GLU A 120 -24.82 10.61 50.42
N ASN A 121 -24.40 10.92 51.65
CA ASN A 121 -25.16 11.77 52.57
C ASN A 121 -25.12 13.26 52.18
N GLY A 122 -24.11 13.67 51.42
CA GLY A 122 -23.90 15.07 51.00
C GLY A 122 -24.54 15.43 49.66
N MET A 123 -25.24 14.50 49.02
CA MET A 123 -25.96 14.74 47.76
C MET A 123 -27.08 15.74 47.95
N ASP A 124 -27.28 16.58 46.94
CA ASP A 124 -28.41 17.50 46.82
C ASP A 124 -29.78 16.79 46.84
N GLU A 125 -29.87 15.61 46.21
CA GLU A 125 -31.07 14.79 46.14
C GLU A 125 -30.76 13.28 46.27
N PRO A 126 -31.66 12.46 46.84
CA PRO A 126 -31.46 11.02 46.90
C PRO A 126 -31.31 10.37 45.52
N SER A 127 -30.56 9.27 45.47
CA SER A 127 -30.40 8.41 44.31
C SER A 127 -30.78 6.97 44.65
N ASP A 128 -31.32 6.24 43.66
CA ASP A 128 -31.53 4.80 43.75
C ASP A 128 -30.27 3.99 43.42
N VAL A 129 -29.22 4.66 42.92
CA VAL A 129 -27.87 4.10 42.77
C VAL A 129 -27.09 4.38 44.04
N LYS A 130 -26.65 3.32 44.72
CA LYS A 130 -25.90 3.38 45.99
C LYS A 130 -24.40 3.44 45.80
N LEU A 131 -23.70 4.13 46.69
CA LEU A 131 -22.24 4.18 46.70
C LEU A 131 -21.67 3.15 47.68
N PHE A 132 -20.55 2.52 47.32
CA PHE A 132 -19.90 1.52 48.14
C PHE A 132 -18.37 1.55 47.97
N SER A 133 -17.63 1.20 49.02
CA SER A 133 -16.21 0.91 48.92
C SER A 133 -15.78 -0.07 50.00
N ASP A 134 -14.74 -0.88 49.72
CA ASP A 134 -14.07 -1.75 50.68
C ASP A 134 -12.63 -1.28 51.00
N ILE A 135 -12.22 -0.12 50.47
CA ILE A 135 -10.86 0.41 50.63
C ILE A 135 -10.63 0.88 52.06
N GLN A 136 -9.60 0.34 52.70
CA GLN A 136 -9.24 0.64 54.10
C GLN A 136 -8.25 1.80 54.24
N THR A 137 -7.51 2.14 53.17
CA THR A 137 -6.58 3.27 53.17
C THR A 137 -7.32 4.56 53.50
N THR A 138 -6.77 5.37 54.40
CA THR A 138 -7.35 6.66 54.79
C THR A 138 -6.75 7.79 53.98
N SER A 139 -7.56 8.77 53.59
CA SER A 139 -7.09 10.02 52.99
C SER A 139 -8.02 11.18 53.35
N SER A 140 -7.64 12.39 52.94
CA SER A 140 -8.42 13.61 53.15
C SER A 140 -8.64 14.36 51.84
N THR A 141 -9.82 14.95 51.67
CA THR A 141 -10.16 15.82 50.54
C THR A 141 -11.38 16.67 50.87
N VAL A 142 -11.59 17.73 50.11
CA VAL A 142 -12.81 18.55 50.19
C VAL A 142 -13.46 18.57 48.81
N PHE A 143 -14.74 18.22 48.76
CA PHE A 143 -15.56 18.35 47.57
C PHE A 143 -16.51 19.53 47.73
N GLU A 144 -16.37 20.55 46.90
CA GLU A 144 -17.22 21.74 46.90
C GLU A 144 -17.78 22.00 45.50
N ALA A 145 -19.09 22.26 45.43
CA ALA A 145 -19.84 22.50 44.20
C ALA A 145 -19.47 21.51 43.08
N ARG A 146 -19.54 20.21 43.39
CA ARG A 146 -18.98 19.15 42.53
C ARG A 146 -20.00 18.07 42.22
N ASN A 147 -19.92 17.56 41.00
CA ASN A 147 -20.65 16.38 40.58
C ASN A 147 -20.21 15.12 41.34
N VAL A 148 -21.13 14.27 41.76
CA VAL A 148 -20.78 13.06 42.52
C VAL A 148 -19.87 12.10 41.73
N LEU A 149 -20.06 11.94 40.41
CA LEU A 149 -19.13 11.10 39.64
C LEU A 149 -17.73 11.68 39.67
N SER A 150 -17.56 13.00 39.53
CA SER A 150 -16.26 13.68 39.61
C SER A 150 -15.61 13.56 40.99
N CYS A 151 -16.40 13.48 42.07
CA CYS A 151 -15.88 13.16 43.41
C CYS A 151 -15.25 11.75 43.45
N ILE A 152 -15.78 10.80 42.70
CA ILE A 152 -15.31 9.41 42.70
C ILE A 152 -14.18 9.21 41.69
N SER A 153 -14.35 9.65 40.44
CA SER A 153 -13.34 9.60 39.39
C SER A 153 -13.55 10.70 38.35
N GLY A 154 -12.47 11.24 37.79
CA GLY A 154 -12.51 12.10 36.61
C GLY A 154 -11.91 13.49 36.82
N GLU A 155 -11.72 13.91 38.07
CA GLU A 155 -11.14 15.21 38.42
C GLU A 155 -10.06 15.09 39.50
N GLN A 156 -9.25 16.16 39.62
CA GLN A 156 -8.24 16.27 40.66
C GLN A 156 -8.91 16.24 42.05
N GLY A 157 -8.32 15.45 42.94
CA GLY A 157 -8.79 15.24 44.30
C GLY A 157 -9.92 14.22 44.43
N SER A 158 -10.25 13.50 43.36
CA SER A 158 -11.24 12.42 43.36
C SER A 158 -10.79 11.20 44.17
N MET A 159 -11.74 10.34 44.51
CA MET A 159 -11.47 9.15 45.30
C MET A 159 -10.48 8.20 44.63
N VAL A 160 -10.61 7.95 43.32
CA VAL A 160 -9.67 7.11 42.57
C VAL A 160 -8.24 7.66 42.66
N GLN A 161 -8.04 8.98 42.72
CA GLN A 161 -6.71 9.58 42.82
C GLN A 161 -6.08 9.39 44.21
N TYR A 162 -6.85 9.61 45.28
CA TYR A 162 -6.31 9.63 46.65
C TYR A 162 -6.41 8.30 47.40
N TRP A 163 -7.45 7.50 47.14
CA TRP A 163 -7.63 6.18 47.74
C TRP A 163 -7.18 5.05 46.81
N GLY A 164 -7.05 5.31 45.50
CA GLY A 164 -6.83 4.28 44.49
C GLY A 164 -8.09 3.45 44.25
N GLY A 165 -7.92 2.28 43.65
CA GLY A 165 -8.99 1.28 43.47
C GLY A 165 -9.54 1.14 42.06
N GLU A 166 -10.50 0.24 41.96
CA GLU A 166 -11.08 -0.28 40.73
C GLU A 166 -12.60 -0.16 40.80
N ILE A 167 -13.17 0.62 39.90
CA ILE A 167 -14.61 0.89 39.85
C ILE A 167 -15.34 -0.37 39.36
N LYS A 168 -16.40 -0.73 40.09
CA LYS A 168 -17.39 -1.71 39.68
C LYS A 168 -18.76 -1.05 39.60
N ARG A 169 -19.47 -1.26 38.49
CA ARG A 169 -20.81 -0.72 38.26
C ARG A 169 -21.78 -1.88 38.15
N GLU A 170 -22.72 -1.92 39.08
CA GLU A 170 -23.89 -2.80 39.09
C GLU A 170 -25.13 -1.94 38.83
N PRO A 171 -26.28 -2.51 38.41
CA PRO A 171 -27.45 -1.72 37.99
C PRO A 171 -27.90 -0.62 38.97
N PHE A 172 -27.76 -0.86 40.27
CA PHE A 172 -28.16 0.05 41.36
C PHE A 172 -27.03 0.38 42.33
N LYS A 173 -25.77 0.13 41.96
CA LYS A 173 -24.65 0.33 42.88
C LYS A 173 -23.37 0.67 42.12
N LEU A 174 -22.70 1.74 42.54
CA LEU A 174 -21.36 2.10 42.08
C LEU A 174 -20.38 1.89 43.22
N SER A 175 -19.44 0.97 43.01
CA SER A 175 -18.45 0.58 44.00
C SER A 175 -17.06 1.02 43.61
N LEU A 176 -16.26 1.52 44.56
CA LEU A 176 -14.82 1.68 44.41
C LEU A 176 -14.12 0.59 45.23
N LEU A 177 -13.65 -0.45 44.55
CA LEU A 177 -13.10 -1.64 45.19
C LEU A 177 -11.57 -1.58 45.25
N ARG A 178 -10.98 -2.13 46.31
CA ARG A 178 -9.52 -2.30 46.42
C ARG A 178 -8.99 -3.18 45.29
N ARG A 179 -9.73 -4.25 44.96
CA ARG A 179 -9.42 -5.15 43.86
C ARG A 179 -10.70 -5.76 43.31
N ARG A 180 -10.99 -5.51 42.04
CA ARG A 180 -12.10 -6.08 41.28
C ARG A 180 -11.64 -7.25 40.41
N GLY A 181 -10.53 -7.07 39.71
CA GLY A 181 -9.98 -8.07 38.79
C GLY A 181 -9.32 -9.24 39.52
N ARG A 182 -9.19 -10.37 38.85
CA ARG A 182 -8.43 -11.53 39.31
C ARG A 182 -6.94 -11.30 39.05
N ASP A 183 -6.10 -11.74 39.98
CA ASP A 183 -4.65 -11.63 39.84
C ASP A 183 -4.04 -12.82 39.11
N ASN A 184 -3.14 -12.54 38.17
CA ASN A 184 -2.31 -13.53 37.47
C ASN A 184 -3.11 -14.69 36.87
N VAL A 185 -4.15 -14.37 36.10
CA VAL A 185 -5.07 -15.36 35.52
C VAL A 185 -4.42 -16.26 34.46
N GLY A 186 -3.22 -15.90 33.98
CA GLY A 186 -2.39 -16.77 33.16
C GLY A 186 -1.12 -16.11 32.64
N THR A 187 -0.34 -16.89 31.88
CA THR A 187 0.85 -16.43 31.15
C THR A 187 0.62 -16.64 29.67
N VAL A 188 0.93 -15.61 28.88
CA VAL A 188 0.77 -15.58 27.44
C VAL A 188 2.14 -15.55 26.79
N ARG A 189 2.39 -16.46 25.84
CA ARG A 189 3.63 -16.51 25.07
C ARG A 189 3.34 -16.00 23.66
N TYR A 190 4.15 -15.07 23.17
CA TYR A 190 4.01 -14.58 21.80
C TYR A 190 5.22 -15.02 20.97
N GLY A 191 4.98 -15.39 19.71
CA GLY A 191 6.01 -15.93 18.81
C GLY A 191 6.02 -15.33 17.41
N LYS A 192 4.87 -14.82 16.91
CA LYS A 192 4.67 -14.19 15.60
C LYS A 192 3.45 -13.27 15.64
N ASP A 193 3.36 -12.33 14.70
CA ASP A 193 2.14 -11.55 14.47
C ASP A 193 1.01 -12.49 14.00
N LEU A 194 -0.13 -12.44 14.69
CA LEU A 194 -1.32 -13.20 14.34
C LEU A 194 -2.40 -12.23 13.89
N ASN A 195 -3.20 -12.61 12.90
CA ASN A 195 -4.37 -11.83 12.54
C ASN A 195 -5.30 -11.72 13.77
N GLY A 196 -5.79 -10.52 14.07
CA GLY A 196 -6.60 -10.27 15.28
C GLY A 196 -5.82 -10.08 16.58
N LEU A 197 -4.49 -10.18 16.61
CA LEU A 197 -3.67 -9.85 17.78
C LEU A 197 -2.63 -8.79 17.41
N LYS A 198 -2.61 -7.68 18.14
CA LYS A 198 -1.55 -6.69 18.07
C LYS A 198 -0.91 -6.52 19.44
N ILE A 199 0.40 -6.75 19.53
CA ILE A 199 1.19 -6.48 20.72
C ILE A 199 2.27 -5.47 20.36
N LYS A 200 2.35 -4.38 21.12
CA LYS A 200 3.38 -3.36 20.99
C LYS A 200 4.18 -3.28 22.27
N PHE A 201 5.50 -3.39 22.14
CA PHE A 201 6.45 -3.14 23.21
C PHE A 201 7.11 -1.78 23.01
N ASP A 202 7.17 -0.97 24.06
CA ASP A 202 7.91 0.28 24.09
C ASP A 202 9.11 0.15 25.04
N TRP A 203 10.29 0.18 24.42
CA TRP A 203 11.60 0.02 25.06
C TRP A 203 12.24 1.36 25.41
N SER A 204 11.63 2.49 25.04
CA SER A 204 12.27 3.82 25.11
C SER A 204 12.54 4.31 26.54
N SER A 205 11.83 3.76 27.52
CA SER A 205 11.83 4.25 28.91
C SER A 205 12.37 3.26 29.93
N ILE A 206 12.95 2.14 29.49
CA ILE A 206 13.50 1.13 30.40
C ILE A 206 14.71 1.68 31.17
N VAL A 207 14.77 1.37 32.45
CA VAL A 207 15.90 1.69 33.33
C VAL A 207 16.31 0.40 34.00
N THR A 208 17.54 -0.05 33.78
CA THR A 208 18.08 -1.23 34.47
C THR A 208 19.11 -0.84 35.51
N LYS A 209 19.71 0.36 35.42
CA LYS A 209 20.65 0.90 36.41
C LYS A 209 20.23 2.29 36.89
N VAL A 210 20.11 2.47 38.20
CA VAL A 210 19.89 3.79 38.82
C VAL A 210 21.19 4.33 39.38
N LEU A 211 21.48 5.59 39.06
CA LEU A 211 22.54 6.41 39.63
C LEU A 211 21.88 7.45 40.57
N PRO A 212 21.66 7.11 41.85
CA PRO A 212 20.87 7.95 42.73
C PRO A 212 21.63 9.22 43.14
N TYR A 213 20.93 10.35 43.17
CA TYR A 213 21.42 11.57 43.78
C TYR A 213 20.33 12.25 44.61
N ALA A 214 20.73 13.12 45.54
CA ALA A 214 19.81 13.96 46.29
C ALA A 214 20.41 15.35 46.46
N ASP A 215 19.55 16.35 46.47
CA ASP A 215 19.89 17.74 46.76
C ASP A 215 19.37 18.04 48.16
N LEU A 216 20.27 18.10 49.14
CA LEU A 216 19.93 18.32 50.55
C LEU A 216 20.15 19.78 50.92
N GLN A 217 19.19 20.37 51.62
CA GLN A 217 19.34 21.74 52.07
C GLN A 217 20.07 21.79 53.42
N ASN A 218 21.13 22.59 53.50
CA ASN A 218 21.81 22.83 54.76
C ASN A 218 20.97 23.76 55.64
N SER A 219 20.54 23.27 56.79
CA SER A 219 19.69 23.99 57.74
C SER A 219 20.36 25.21 58.39
N GLU A 220 21.68 25.38 58.28
CA GLU A 220 22.42 26.51 58.86
C GLU A 220 22.60 27.72 57.92
N ASP A 221 22.68 27.52 56.60
CA ASP A 221 22.98 28.59 55.62
C ASP A 221 22.04 28.61 54.39
N GLY A 222 21.08 27.66 54.31
CA GLY A 222 20.10 27.56 53.23
C GLY A 222 20.68 27.06 51.89
N THR A 223 21.96 26.70 51.84
CA THR A 223 22.63 26.23 50.61
C THR A 223 22.24 24.80 50.27
N THR A 224 22.11 24.51 48.97
CA THR A 224 21.79 23.16 48.47
C THR A 224 23.07 22.40 48.17
N LYS A 225 23.24 21.23 48.79
CA LYS A 225 24.37 20.33 48.55
C LYS A 225 23.91 19.03 47.88
N ARG A 226 24.44 18.76 46.69
CA ARG A 226 24.22 17.49 45.98
C ARG A 226 25.08 16.36 46.53
N ILE A 227 24.46 15.23 46.83
CA ILE A 227 25.12 13.98 47.19
C ILE A 227 24.79 12.88 46.16
N TYR A 228 25.73 11.97 45.93
CA TYR A 228 25.58 10.83 45.01
C TYR A 228 25.64 9.53 45.81
N GLY A 229 24.68 8.65 45.58
CA GLY A 229 24.62 7.34 46.22
C GLY A 229 25.25 6.22 45.38
N ASN A 230 25.22 5.01 45.93
CA ASN A 230 25.66 3.79 45.27
C ASN A 230 24.71 3.44 44.13
N ALA A 231 25.26 3.03 42.99
CA ALA A 231 24.46 2.57 41.87
C ALA A 231 23.60 1.35 42.27
N VAL A 232 22.34 1.34 41.85
CA VAL A 232 21.39 0.24 42.10
C VAL A 232 21.15 -0.46 40.77
N MET A 233 21.41 -1.77 40.74
CA MET A 233 21.31 -2.61 39.55
C MET A 233 20.05 -3.46 39.65
N SER A 234 19.22 -3.48 38.60
CA SER A 234 18.10 -4.42 38.49
C SER A 234 18.62 -5.85 38.34
N GLU A 235 17.86 -6.81 38.87
CA GLU A 235 18.10 -8.25 38.68
C GLU A 235 17.92 -8.67 37.21
N LEU A 236 17.18 -7.89 36.40
CA LEU A 236 16.97 -8.12 34.97
C LEU A 236 18.05 -7.47 34.08
N ALA A 237 19.06 -6.82 34.66
CA ALA A 237 20.05 -6.11 33.87
C ALA A 237 20.84 -7.01 32.91
N THR A 238 21.06 -8.28 33.28
CA THR A 238 21.76 -9.28 32.46
C THR A 238 20.89 -9.89 31.36
N ASN A 239 19.58 -9.68 31.41
CA ASN A 239 18.61 -10.20 30.45
C ASN A 239 18.56 -9.35 29.17
N TYR A 240 19.18 -8.17 29.18
CA TYR A 240 19.23 -7.23 28.07
C TYR A 240 20.63 -7.18 27.45
N PRO A 241 20.74 -6.77 26.17
CA PRO A 241 22.03 -6.64 25.49
C PRO A 241 22.89 -5.49 26.03
N ASP A 242 22.29 -4.53 26.75
CA ASP A 242 22.97 -3.37 27.32
C ASP A 242 22.35 -2.94 28.66
N VAL A 243 23.09 -2.12 29.40
CA VAL A 243 22.70 -1.55 30.70
C VAL A 243 22.15 -0.13 30.52
N TYR A 244 20.86 0.05 30.80
CA TYR A 244 20.15 1.31 30.68
C TYR A 244 20.26 2.12 31.97
N ALA A 245 21.27 2.99 32.04
CA ALA A 245 21.57 3.77 33.23
C ALA A 245 20.89 5.15 33.24
N LYS A 246 20.30 5.53 34.38
CA LYS A 246 19.67 6.85 34.57
C LYS A 246 19.98 7.46 35.93
N HIS A 247 20.26 8.76 35.94
CA HIS A 247 20.33 9.52 37.19
C HIS A 247 18.92 9.80 37.72
N ILE A 248 18.67 9.44 38.98
CA ILE A 248 17.38 9.62 39.63
C ILE A 248 17.56 10.44 40.90
N GLN A 249 16.79 11.52 41.00
CA GLN A 249 16.75 12.34 42.20
C GLN A 249 15.85 11.69 43.26
N PHE A 250 16.33 11.65 44.49
CA PHE A 250 15.53 11.34 45.67
C PHE A 250 15.41 12.59 46.55
N THR A 251 14.30 12.72 47.25
CA THR A 251 13.95 13.91 48.04
C THR A 251 13.95 13.63 49.54
N GLU A 252 14.00 14.70 50.34
CA GLU A 252 13.89 14.63 51.80
C GLU A 252 12.54 14.05 52.26
N GLU A 253 11.47 14.30 51.49
CA GLU A 253 10.13 13.72 51.71
C GLU A 253 10.12 12.19 51.59
N GLN A 254 11.01 11.62 50.78
CA GLN A 254 11.20 10.17 50.66
C GLN A 254 12.05 9.58 51.81
N GLY A 255 12.40 10.39 52.81
CA GLY A 255 13.18 10.01 53.98
C GLY A 255 14.70 10.06 53.77
N VAL A 256 15.17 10.76 52.73
CA VAL A 256 16.60 10.96 52.47
C VAL A 256 17.11 12.15 53.26
N LYS A 257 18.08 11.92 54.16
CA LYS A 257 18.67 12.94 55.03
C LYS A 257 20.19 13.02 54.90
N ASP A 258 20.81 11.96 54.36
CA ASP A 258 22.24 11.77 54.24
C ASP A 258 22.54 10.67 53.20
N LEU A 259 23.81 10.37 52.96
CA LEU A 259 24.24 9.33 52.03
C LEU A 259 23.72 7.93 52.42
N ALA A 260 23.61 7.62 53.71
CA ALA A 260 23.18 6.30 54.18
C ALA A 260 21.69 6.06 53.90
N SER A 261 20.86 7.07 54.18
CA SER A 261 19.43 7.06 53.87
C SER A 261 19.17 7.13 52.37
N LEU A 262 19.95 7.88 51.58
CA LEU A 262 19.88 7.85 50.11
C LEU A 262 20.10 6.43 49.57
N ASN A 263 21.17 5.75 50.00
CA ASN A 263 21.47 4.39 49.56
C ASN A 263 20.38 3.39 49.96
N ARG A 264 19.85 3.51 51.18
CA ARG A 264 18.77 2.65 51.69
C ARG A 264 17.47 2.83 50.91
N VAL A 265 17.08 4.07 50.63
CA VAL A 265 15.85 4.37 49.86
C VAL A 265 16.03 3.94 48.40
N ALA A 266 17.17 4.28 47.78
CA ALA A 266 17.47 3.93 46.40
C ALA A 266 17.52 2.41 46.16
N ALA A 267 17.97 1.60 47.13
CA ALA A 267 17.99 0.14 47.02
C ALA A 267 16.60 -0.48 46.76
N ASN A 268 15.53 0.24 47.10
CA ASN A 268 14.15 -0.19 46.86
C ASN A 268 13.56 0.31 45.54
N TYR A 269 14.36 0.98 44.69
CA TYR A 269 13.87 1.63 43.47
C TYR A 269 13.07 0.67 42.57
N PHE A 270 13.67 -0.43 42.15
CA PHE A 270 13.02 -1.42 41.28
C PHE A 270 12.00 -2.31 42.02
N LYS A 271 12.02 -2.33 43.36
CA LYS A 271 11.20 -3.25 44.18
C LYS A 271 9.86 -2.64 44.57
N SER A 272 9.86 -1.39 45.05
CA SER A 272 8.66 -0.76 45.60
C SER A 272 8.44 0.68 45.18
N ILE A 273 9.46 1.40 44.68
CA ILE A 273 9.31 2.81 44.29
C ILE A 273 8.82 2.94 42.85
N ASN A 274 9.45 2.20 41.92
CA ASN A 274 9.08 2.13 40.51
C ASN A 274 9.13 0.67 40.02
N PRO A 275 8.26 -0.22 40.54
CA PRO A 275 8.21 -1.61 40.11
C PRO A 275 7.94 -1.71 38.60
N GLY A 276 8.71 -2.55 37.91
CA GLY A 276 8.57 -2.78 36.47
C GLY A 276 9.23 -1.73 35.58
N SER A 277 9.91 -0.70 36.12
CA SER A 277 10.64 0.27 35.29
C SER A 277 11.83 -0.34 34.53
N ASP A 278 12.23 -1.55 34.91
CA ASP A 278 13.24 -2.40 34.28
C ASP A 278 12.65 -3.36 33.23
N LYS A 279 11.38 -3.18 32.85
CA LYS A 279 10.66 -3.92 31.81
C LYS A 279 10.08 -2.94 30.79
N PRO A 280 9.91 -3.34 29.51
CA PRO A 280 9.26 -2.47 28.52
C PRO A 280 7.78 -2.26 28.86
N LYS A 281 7.26 -1.10 28.46
CA LYS A 281 5.81 -0.88 28.45
C LYS A 281 5.16 -1.74 27.37
N ILE A 282 3.95 -2.22 27.62
CA ILE A 282 3.23 -3.12 26.70
C ILE A 282 1.84 -2.58 26.39
N SER A 283 1.40 -2.73 25.14
CA SER A 283 0.03 -2.49 24.70
C SER A 283 -0.46 -3.67 23.89
N ILE A 284 -1.62 -4.20 24.24
CA ILE A 284 -2.23 -5.38 23.62
C ILE A 284 -3.62 -5.00 23.14
N GLU A 285 -3.90 -5.27 21.87
CA GLU A 285 -5.23 -5.27 21.27
C GLU A 285 -5.52 -6.68 20.75
N LEU A 286 -6.59 -7.29 21.25
CA LEU A 286 -7.03 -8.63 20.88
C LEU A 286 -8.46 -8.58 20.31
N GLU A 287 -8.63 -8.99 19.07
CA GLU A 287 -9.93 -9.18 18.40
C GLU A 287 -10.20 -10.67 18.24
N ILE A 288 -11.09 -11.20 19.07
CA ILE A 288 -11.24 -12.64 19.28
C ILE A 288 -11.73 -13.38 18.03
N GLU A 289 -12.62 -12.76 17.24
CA GLU A 289 -13.18 -13.37 16.02
C GLU A 289 -12.20 -13.42 14.84
N LYS A 290 -11.11 -12.62 14.87
CA LYS A 290 -10.12 -12.57 13.79
C LYS A 290 -8.92 -13.48 14.03
N LEU A 291 -8.82 -14.07 15.22
CA LEU A 291 -7.76 -15.01 15.55
C LEU A 291 -7.87 -16.25 14.65
N THR A 292 -6.81 -16.52 13.89
CA THR A 292 -6.66 -17.73 13.07
C THR A 292 -6.58 -18.98 13.95
N ASP A 293 -6.92 -20.16 13.42
CA ASP A 293 -6.93 -21.44 14.15
C ASP A 293 -5.52 -22.05 14.37
N SER A 294 -4.55 -21.24 14.82
CA SER A 294 -3.17 -21.66 15.12
C SER A 294 -3.02 -22.14 16.57
N GLU A 295 -2.01 -22.96 16.87
CA GLU A 295 -1.72 -23.41 18.25
C GLU A 295 -1.45 -22.23 19.21
N GLU A 296 -0.81 -21.17 18.71
CA GLU A 296 -0.60 -19.93 19.45
C GLU A 296 -1.92 -19.22 19.72
N ALA A 297 -2.84 -19.15 18.74
CA ALA A 297 -4.17 -18.59 18.95
C ALA A 297 -5.01 -19.39 19.96
N LYS A 298 -4.77 -20.70 20.12
CA LYS A 298 -5.38 -21.53 21.17
C LYS A 298 -4.87 -21.16 22.58
N GLU A 299 -3.65 -20.66 22.73
CA GLU A 299 -3.18 -20.09 24.01
C GLU A 299 -3.89 -18.77 24.34
N PHE A 300 -4.10 -17.90 23.34
CA PHE A 300 -4.87 -16.66 23.49
C PHE A 300 -6.37 -16.89 23.64
N ALA A 301 -6.90 -18.04 23.19
CA ALA A 301 -8.27 -18.45 23.44
C ALA A 301 -8.57 -18.66 24.94
N LYS A 302 -7.56 -18.72 25.83
CA LYS A 302 -7.76 -18.68 27.29
C LYS A 302 -8.12 -17.26 27.78
N ILE A 303 -7.63 -16.22 27.09
CA ILE A 303 -7.88 -14.80 27.37
C ILE A 303 -9.32 -14.40 27.04
N LYS A 304 -10.02 -15.18 26.20
CA LYS A 304 -11.41 -14.91 25.84
C LYS A 304 -12.35 -14.81 27.04
N ASN A 305 -12.01 -15.41 28.18
CA ASN A 305 -12.78 -15.41 29.43
C ASN A 305 -12.21 -14.45 30.48
N TYR A 306 -11.27 -13.57 30.10
CA TYR A 306 -10.70 -12.59 31.03
C TYR A 306 -11.63 -11.37 31.11
N GLY A 307 -11.77 -10.84 32.31
CA GLY A 307 -12.61 -9.69 32.61
C GLY A 307 -11.79 -8.42 32.81
N LEU A 308 -12.49 -7.29 32.89
CA LEU A 308 -11.87 -6.00 33.20
C LEU A 308 -11.05 -6.08 34.50
N PHE A 309 -9.89 -5.43 34.52
CA PHE A 309 -8.91 -5.43 35.60
C PHE A 309 -8.21 -6.76 35.89
N ASP A 310 -8.54 -7.87 35.22
CA ASP A 310 -7.74 -9.10 35.34
C ASP A 310 -6.28 -8.81 34.95
N THR A 311 -5.33 -9.37 35.71
CA THR A 311 -3.89 -9.27 35.40
C THR A 311 -3.34 -10.59 34.89
N PHE A 312 -2.43 -10.52 33.94
CA PHE A 312 -1.75 -11.68 33.35
C PHE A 312 -0.34 -11.28 32.93
N SER A 313 0.54 -12.26 32.73
CA SER A 313 1.93 -11.99 32.33
C SER A 313 2.15 -12.33 30.85
N VAL A 314 2.86 -11.48 30.12
CA VAL A 314 3.36 -11.77 28.77
C VAL A 314 4.83 -12.16 28.87
N TYR A 315 5.16 -13.34 28.35
CA TYR A 315 6.54 -13.84 28.32
C TYR A 315 7.24 -13.41 27.04
N HIS A 316 8.36 -12.70 27.18
CA HIS A 316 9.20 -12.23 26.09
C HIS A 316 10.44 -13.12 25.93
N ARG A 317 10.38 -14.03 24.96
CA ARG A 317 11.38 -15.12 24.79
C ARG A 317 12.82 -14.65 24.60
N LEU A 318 13.06 -13.58 23.82
CA LEU A 318 14.43 -13.15 23.48
C LEU A 318 15.22 -12.65 24.70
N TYR A 319 14.55 -11.97 25.63
CA TYR A 319 15.16 -11.38 26.82
C TYR A 319 14.82 -12.19 28.08
N ASP A 320 14.09 -13.29 27.96
CA ASP A 320 13.67 -14.12 29.09
C ASP A 320 13.03 -13.32 30.24
N ILE A 321 12.10 -12.42 29.90
CA ILE A 321 11.40 -11.56 30.88
C ILE A 321 9.88 -11.81 30.88
N HIS A 322 9.27 -11.65 32.04
CA HIS A 322 7.82 -11.68 32.23
C HIS A 322 7.30 -10.26 32.49
N ILE A 323 6.40 -9.79 31.63
CA ILE A 323 5.82 -8.45 31.68
C ILE A 323 4.39 -8.57 32.18
N ASP A 324 4.12 -8.05 33.37
CA ASP A 324 2.79 -8.10 33.97
C ASP A 324 1.92 -7.00 33.36
N THR A 325 0.74 -7.38 32.91
CA THR A 325 -0.21 -6.50 32.24
C THR A 325 -1.60 -6.65 32.84
N LYS A 326 -2.44 -5.65 32.63
CA LYS A 326 -3.80 -5.57 33.17
C LYS A 326 -4.78 -5.22 32.06
N ILE A 327 -5.96 -5.85 32.07
CA ILE A 327 -7.03 -5.50 31.14
C ILE A 327 -7.62 -4.14 31.49
N THR A 328 -7.62 -3.24 30.51
CA THR A 328 -8.07 -1.85 30.65
C THR A 328 -9.37 -1.58 29.90
N SER A 329 -9.75 -2.42 28.93
CA SER A 329 -11.05 -2.33 28.26
C SER A 329 -11.49 -3.67 27.70
N VAL A 330 -12.80 -3.92 27.72
CA VAL A 330 -13.44 -5.11 27.16
C VAL A 330 -14.65 -4.67 26.34
N VAL A 331 -14.76 -5.19 25.12
CA VAL A 331 -15.97 -5.13 24.28
C VAL A 331 -16.58 -6.52 24.26
N TYR A 332 -17.78 -6.66 24.79
CA TYR A 332 -18.52 -7.91 24.96
C TYR A 332 -19.73 -7.96 24.04
N ASP A 333 -19.84 -9.00 23.23
CA ASP A 333 -21.05 -9.26 22.45
C ASP A 333 -22.09 -9.95 23.34
N SER A 334 -23.12 -9.20 23.71
CA SER A 334 -24.22 -9.69 24.55
C SER A 334 -25.07 -10.75 23.85
N LEU A 335 -25.12 -10.78 22.51
CA LEU A 335 -25.94 -11.73 21.76
C LEU A 335 -25.29 -13.11 21.77
N THR A 336 -23.99 -13.17 21.49
CA THR A 336 -23.21 -14.42 21.46
C THR A 336 -22.60 -14.80 22.81
N GLU A 337 -22.67 -13.90 23.80
CA GLU A 337 -22.12 -14.06 25.14
C GLU A 337 -20.61 -14.34 25.12
N LYS A 338 -19.87 -13.52 24.39
CA LYS A 338 -18.43 -13.65 24.23
C LYS A 338 -17.76 -12.29 24.23
N ASN A 339 -16.56 -12.22 24.80
CA ASN A 339 -15.67 -11.11 24.53
C ASN A 339 -15.39 -11.04 23.02
N LYS A 340 -15.54 -9.84 22.45
CA LYS A 340 -15.28 -9.51 21.05
C LYS A 340 -13.91 -8.85 20.89
N LYS A 341 -13.61 -7.89 21.77
CA LYS A 341 -12.30 -7.22 21.84
C LYS A 341 -11.82 -7.05 23.27
N ILE A 342 -10.51 -7.13 23.48
CA ILE A 342 -9.84 -6.89 24.76
C ILE A 342 -8.65 -5.97 24.54
N TYR A 343 -8.53 -4.95 25.38
CA TYR A 343 -7.36 -4.09 25.47
C TYR A 343 -6.67 -4.29 26.82
N ALA A 344 -5.35 -4.45 26.80
CA ALA A 344 -4.55 -4.62 28.00
C ALA A 344 -3.21 -3.90 27.89
N GLY A 345 -2.64 -3.50 29.03
CA GLY A 345 -1.33 -2.87 29.11
C GLY A 345 -1.35 -1.44 29.61
N ASP A 346 -0.27 -0.73 29.35
CA ASP A 346 -0.01 0.61 29.87
C ASP A 346 -0.97 1.65 29.28
N ALA A 347 -1.75 2.29 30.15
CA ALA A 347 -2.83 3.22 29.79
C ALA A 347 -2.39 4.36 28.86
N GLN A 348 -1.13 4.82 28.95
CA GLN A 348 -0.59 5.87 28.07
C GLN A 348 -0.60 5.48 26.58
N MET A 349 -0.38 4.22 26.22
CA MET A 349 -0.30 3.79 24.81
C MET A 349 -1.67 3.42 24.22
N ALA A 350 -2.56 2.87 25.05
CA ALA A 350 -3.96 2.66 24.68
C ALA A 350 -4.67 4.00 24.40
N PHE A 351 -4.30 5.06 25.14
CA PHE A 351 -4.82 6.42 24.97
C PHE A 351 -4.42 7.05 23.63
N TYR A 352 -3.17 6.92 23.14
CA TYR A 352 -2.77 7.50 21.85
C TYR A 352 -3.50 6.89 20.64
N THR A 353 -3.81 5.60 20.70
CA THR A 353 -4.56 4.90 19.63
C THR A 353 -6.04 5.31 19.66
N LYS A 354 -6.61 5.51 20.85
CA LYS A 354 -7.98 5.99 21.08
C LYS A 354 -8.14 7.48 20.75
N GLN A 355 -7.15 8.32 21.09
CA GLN A 355 -7.15 9.76 20.85
C GLN A 355 -7.09 10.09 19.35
N ASN A 356 -6.42 9.30 18.51
CA ASN A 356 -6.48 9.52 17.05
C ASN A 356 -7.88 9.28 16.46
N TYR A 357 -8.68 8.37 17.05
CA TYR A 357 -10.06 8.11 16.65
C TYR A 357 -11.02 9.15 17.24
N GLU A 358 -10.87 9.47 18.53
CA GLU A 358 -11.68 10.48 19.22
C GLU A 358 -11.38 11.90 18.77
N LEU A 359 -10.16 12.24 18.35
CA LEU A 359 -9.83 13.57 17.81
C LEU A 359 -10.55 13.80 16.47
N GLN A 360 -10.69 12.77 15.63
CA GLN A 360 -11.45 12.86 14.37
C GLN A 360 -12.96 13.02 14.60
N GLU A 361 -13.51 12.39 15.64
CA GLU A 361 -14.92 12.57 16.06
C GLU A 361 -15.14 13.90 16.78
N THR A 362 -14.20 14.31 17.63
CA THR A 362 -14.26 15.55 18.42
C THR A 362 -14.14 16.78 17.53
N ILE A 363 -13.35 16.72 16.44
CA ILE A 363 -13.31 17.77 15.40
C ILE A 363 -14.67 17.93 14.70
N LYS A 364 -15.47 16.85 14.55
CA LYS A 364 -16.84 16.94 14.01
C LYS A 364 -17.83 17.56 15.00
N THR A 365 -17.65 17.36 16.31
CA THR A 365 -18.56 17.89 17.35
C THR A 365 -18.18 19.28 17.88
N LEU A 366 -16.91 19.69 17.82
CA LEU A 366 -16.42 21.00 18.31
C LEU A 366 -16.93 22.22 17.51
N THR A 367 -17.53 22.01 16.34
CA THR A 367 -18.16 23.11 15.58
C THR A 367 -19.47 23.61 16.21
N LYS A 368 -19.97 23.01 17.31
CA LYS A 368 -21.20 23.45 17.99
C LYS A 368 -21.06 23.48 19.53
N LYS A 369 -20.78 24.67 20.08
CA LYS A 369 -21.23 25.21 21.41
C LYS A 369 -20.32 25.27 22.67
N GLY A 370 -19.06 24.79 22.71
CA GLY A 370 -18.31 24.77 24.00
C GLY A 370 -17.50 26.00 24.42
N TYR A 371 -16.97 26.80 23.50
CA TYR A 371 -15.81 27.67 23.79
C TYR A 371 -16.08 28.98 24.56
N MET A 372 -17.34 29.34 24.86
CA MET A 372 -17.69 30.69 25.37
C MET A 372 -18.00 30.73 26.87
N SER A 373 -18.57 29.67 27.47
CA SER A 373 -19.01 29.72 28.89
C SER A 373 -17.84 29.86 29.86
N GLU A 374 -16.78 29.06 29.70
CA GLU A 374 -15.62 29.06 30.59
C GLU A 374 -14.88 30.40 30.65
N PHE A 375 -14.85 31.16 29.54
CA PHE A 375 -14.25 32.49 29.52
C PHE A 375 -15.10 33.53 30.26
N VAL A 376 -16.43 33.45 30.12
CA VAL A 376 -17.36 34.34 30.82
C VAL A 376 -17.27 34.11 32.33
N ASP A 377 -17.16 32.85 32.77
CA ASP A 377 -17.03 32.51 34.18
C ASP A 377 -15.69 32.99 34.77
N TYR A 378 -14.59 32.84 34.02
CA TYR A 378 -13.28 33.37 34.40
C TYR A 378 -13.30 34.90 34.59
N VAL A 379 -13.85 35.65 33.63
CA VAL A 379 -13.93 37.13 33.71
C VAL A 379 -14.86 37.55 34.85
N THR A 380 -15.97 36.84 35.05
CA THR A 380 -16.93 37.13 36.12
C THR A 380 -16.30 36.95 37.50
N ASN A 381 -15.54 35.87 37.71
CA ASN A 381 -14.82 35.63 38.96
C ASN A 381 -13.68 36.64 39.18
N LEU A 382 -12.97 37.02 38.11
CA LEU A 382 -11.92 38.04 38.19
C LEU A 382 -12.45 39.41 38.61
N ILE A 383 -13.62 39.82 38.10
CA ILE A 383 -14.24 41.11 38.45
C ILE A 383 -14.85 41.07 39.85
N ASN A 384 -15.54 39.98 40.21
CA ASN A 384 -16.26 39.89 41.48
C ASN A 384 -15.37 39.51 42.67
N GLY A 385 -14.14 39.04 42.43
CA GLY A 385 -13.20 38.58 43.46
C GLY A 385 -12.20 39.64 43.98
N VAL A 386 -12.42 40.92 43.69
CA VAL A 386 -11.48 42.01 44.09
C VAL A 386 -11.87 42.60 45.45
N GLU A 387 -10.96 42.60 46.41
CA GLU A 387 -11.08 43.36 47.68
C GLU A 387 -10.14 44.58 47.66
N GLY A 388 -10.70 45.78 47.85
CA GLY A 388 -9.94 47.05 47.90
C GLY A 388 -9.92 47.87 46.59
N GLY A 389 -9.24 49.03 46.64
CA GLY A 389 -9.08 49.96 45.51
C GLY A 389 -9.64 51.37 45.78
N SER A 390 -9.29 52.35 44.94
CA SER A 390 -9.76 53.74 45.07
C SER A 390 -10.06 54.44 43.75
N VAL A 391 -10.86 55.51 43.82
CA VAL A 391 -11.22 56.35 42.68
C VAL A 391 -10.66 57.75 42.87
N LEU A 392 -9.83 58.21 41.92
CA LEU A 392 -9.23 59.54 41.92
C LEU A 392 -9.77 60.39 40.76
N GLN A 393 -10.34 61.55 41.10
CA GLN A 393 -10.67 62.61 40.14
C GLN A 393 -9.49 63.60 40.06
N TYR A 394 -8.91 63.79 38.88
CA TYR A 394 -7.70 64.61 38.70
C TYR A 394 -7.82 65.64 37.57
N PRO A 395 -7.33 66.88 37.80
CA PRO A 395 -6.95 67.45 39.09
C PRO A 395 -8.18 67.69 39.98
N LYS A 396 -7.97 67.75 41.31
CA LYS A 396 -9.04 67.90 42.32
C LYS A 396 -10.02 69.04 42.02
N ASN A 397 -9.50 70.16 41.50
CA ASN A 397 -10.28 71.32 41.08
C ASN A 397 -10.37 71.29 39.55
N LYS A 398 -11.58 71.06 39.01
CA LYS A 398 -11.85 70.85 37.57
C LYS A 398 -11.22 69.54 37.03
N PRO A 399 -11.70 68.37 37.50
CA PRO A 399 -11.17 67.10 37.05
C PRO A 399 -11.45 66.89 35.57
N HIS A 400 -10.45 66.42 34.84
CA HIS A 400 -10.57 66.03 33.44
C HIS A 400 -10.40 64.53 33.24
N THR A 401 -9.83 63.80 34.21
CA THR A 401 -9.63 62.35 34.17
C THR A 401 -10.06 61.72 35.49
N THR A 402 -10.75 60.58 35.40
CA THR A 402 -11.02 59.69 36.53
C THR A 402 -10.08 58.49 36.45
N TYR A 403 -9.42 58.15 37.55
CA TYR A 403 -8.57 56.98 37.68
C TYR A 403 -9.19 55.98 38.66
N TYR A 404 -9.32 54.72 38.26
CA TYR A 404 -9.60 53.60 39.15
C TYR A 404 -8.28 52.88 39.44
N MET A 405 -7.96 52.71 40.72
CA MET A 405 -6.64 52.28 41.17
C MET A 405 -6.77 51.07 42.11
N ASP A 406 -5.81 50.16 42.03
CA ASP A 406 -5.68 48.98 42.91
C ASP A 406 -5.34 49.32 44.37
N THR A 407 -4.87 50.54 44.66
CA THR A 407 -4.56 51.00 46.03
C THR A 407 -5.13 52.40 46.31
N ASP A 408 -5.18 52.80 47.58
CA ASP A 408 -5.71 54.12 48.01
C ASP A 408 -4.81 55.31 47.66
N SER A 409 -3.52 55.05 47.38
CA SER A 409 -2.57 56.09 47.03
C SER A 409 -2.19 56.01 45.56
N ARG A 410 -2.29 57.14 44.84
CA ARG A 410 -1.84 57.23 43.45
C ARG A 410 -0.35 56.92 43.28
N ASP A 411 0.45 57.14 44.33
CA ASP A 411 1.91 56.96 44.27
C ASP A 411 2.30 55.49 44.41
N THR A 412 1.42 54.64 44.97
CA THR A 412 1.63 53.19 45.11
C THR A 412 0.83 52.36 44.12
N ALA A 413 -0.16 52.95 43.46
CA ALA A 413 -1.01 52.27 42.49
C ALA A 413 -0.22 51.79 41.28
N LYS A 414 -0.42 50.53 40.88
CA LYS A 414 0.21 49.93 39.69
C LYS A 414 -0.80 49.63 38.62
N ASP A 415 -1.89 48.98 39.00
CA ASP A 415 -3.00 48.68 38.10
C ASP A 415 -3.98 49.85 38.10
N VAL A 416 -3.98 50.61 37.00
CA VAL A 416 -4.76 51.84 36.88
C VAL A 416 -5.59 51.85 35.60
N ILE A 417 -6.87 52.15 35.74
CA ILE A 417 -7.79 52.44 34.64
C ILE A 417 -8.02 53.95 34.59
N ALA A 418 -7.62 54.60 33.50
CA ALA A 418 -7.83 56.04 33.28
C ALA A 418 -8.98 56.28 32.30
N LEU A 419 -9.95 57.11 32.66
CA LEU A 419 -11.08 57.50 31.82
C LEU A 419 -11.16 59.02 31.69
N ASN A 420 -11.19 59.54 30.46
CA ASN A 420 -11.39 60.97 30.18
C ASN A 420 -12.07 61.21 28.81
N HIS A 421 -12.21 62.48 28.42
CA HIS A 421 -12.83 62.87 27.15
C HIS A 421 -12.07 62.43 25.88
N LYS A 422 -10.92 61.78 26.02
CA LYS A 422 -10.12 61.20 24.92
C LYS A 422 -10.19 59.67 24.86
N GLY A 423 -10.68 58.99 25.89
CA GLY A 423 -10.85 57.53 25.89
C GLY A 423 -10.68 56.86 27.26
N LEU A 424 -10.48 55.54 27.22
CA LEU A 424 -10.20 54.64 28.34
C LEU A 424 -8.82 54.00 28.15
N GLY A 425 -7.94 54.03 29.14
CA GLY A 425 -6.61 53.41 29.09
C GLY A 425 -6.33 52.53 30.30
N PHE A 426 -5.59 51.44 30.10
CA PHE A 426 -5.19 50.51 31.15
C PHE A 426 -3.66 50.55 31.31
N SER A 427 -3.20 50.75 32.55
CA SER A 427 -1.78 50.77 32.93
C SER A 427 -1.50 49.72 33.99
N ARG A 428 -0.35 49.06 33.88
CA ARG A 428 0.22 48.16 34.90
C ARG A 428 1.42 48.78 35.62
N THR A 429 1.73 50.04 35.31
CA THR A 429 2.91 50.78 35.80
C THR A 429 2.52 52.04 36.58
N GLY A 430 1.23 52.20 36.89
CA GLY A 430 0.69 53.31 37.66
C GLY A 430 0.01 54.40 36.85
N TRP A 431 -0.44 55.45 37.54
CA TRP A 431 -1.42 56.44 37.05
C TRP A 431 -0.92 57.39 35.94
N LEU A 432 0.39 57.45 35.70
CA LEU A 432 0.99 58.22 34.60
C LEU A 432 1.20 57.39 33.32
N GLY A 433 0.86 56.10 33.34
CA GLY A 433 1.05 55.18 32.21
C GLY A 433 2.46 54.57 32.15
N PRO A 434 2.86 53.99 30.98
CA PRO A 434 2.13 54.00 29.71
C PRO A 434 0.81 53.22 29.73
N PHE A 435 -0.19 53.71 28.99
CA PHE A 435 -1.48 53.04 28.80
C PHE A 435 -1.45 52.21 27.51
N VAL A 436 -0.85 51.02 27.59
CA VAL A 436 -0.54 50.18 26.41
C VAL A 436 -1.82 49.62 25.79
N ASN A 437 -2.75 49.14 26.62
CA ASN A 437 -4.09 48.77 26.17
C ASN A 437 -5.01 49.99 26.33
N ALA A 438 -5.67 50.43 25.26
CA ALA A 438 -6.50 51.63 25.29
C ALA A 438 -7.62 51.60 24.25
N TRP A 439 -8.75 52.22 24.59
CA TRP A 439 -9.83 52.52 23.66
C TRP A 439 -9.99 54.03 23.53
N GLY A 440 -9.57 54.56 22.38
CA GLY A 440 -9.68 55.98 22.05
C GLY A 440 -11.10 56.39 21.65
N ILE A 441 -11.44 57.66 21.88
CA ILE A 441 -12.73 58.24 21.48
C ILE A 441 -12.93 58.29 19.96
N ASP A 442 -11.83 58.19 19.20
CA ASP A 442 -11.80 58.03 17.75
C ASP A 442 -12.25 56.63 17.29
N GLY A 443 -12.48 55.70 18.22
CA GLY A 443 -12.89 54.33 17.96
C GLY A 443 -11.73 53.34 17.85
N THR A 444 -10.48 53.79 17.95
CA THR A 444 -9.29 52.94 17.85
C THR A 444 -9.11 52.14 19.14
N LEU A 445 -9.04 50.81 19.03
CA LEU A 445 -8.68 49.90 20.11
C LEU A 445 -7.23 49.46 19.93
N ASN A 446 -6.35 49.87 20.85
CA ASN A 446 -4.99 49.35 20.96
C ASN A 446 -4.98 48.19 21.96
N ALA A 447 -4.61 47.00 21.51
CA ALA A 447 -4.58 45.80 22.35
C ALA A 447 -3.49 44.83 21.89
N ASP A 448 -2.70 44.31 22.83
CA ASP A 448 -1.72 43.26 22.55
C ASP A 448 -2.38 41.88 22.35
N PHE A 449 -3.55 41.67 22.95
CA PHE A 449 -4.31 40.42 22.87
C PHE A 449 -5.82 40.66 23.00
N ILE A 450 -6.62 40.04 22.12
CA ILE A 450 -8.08 40.08 22.17
C ILE A 450 -8.62 38.64 22.23
N ARG A 451 -9.18 38.26 23.37
CA ARG A 451 -9.94 37.00 23.50
C ARG A 451 -11.41 37.26 23.18
N ALA A 452 -11.87 36.83 22.00
CA ALA A 452 -13.25 36.99 21.56
C ALA A 452 -13.79 35.64 21.06
N GLY A 453 -15.00 35.24 21.45
CA GLY A 453 -15.55 33.98 20.95
C GLY A 453 -16.27 34.08 19.60
N LYS A 454 -16.84 35.24 19.24
CA LYS A 454 -17.27 35.56 17.86
C LYS A 454 -17.08 37.05 17.59
N ILE A 455 -16.39 37.39 16.50
CA ILE A 455 -16.28 38.76 16.00
C ILE A 455 -17.22 38.89 14.79
N ARG A 456 -18.18 39.81 14.85
CA ARG A 456 -19.00 40.21 13.71
C ARG A 456 -18.51 41.57 13.22
N THR A 457 -18.00 41.62 12.00
CA THR A 457 -17.53 42.85 11.37
C THR A 457 -17.88 42.82 9.89
N ASN A 458 -17.99 44.00 9.28
CA ASN A 458 -18.13 44.12 7.83
C ASN A 458 -16.81 43.72 7.12
N ILE A 459 -15.68 44.01 7.77
CA ILE A 459 -14.32 43.79 7.27
C ILE A 459 -13.43 43.37 8.45
N MET A 460 -12.73 42.26 8.34
CA MET A 460 -11.61 41.90 9.22
C MET A 460 -10.33 41.91 8.39
N GLU A 461 -9.33 42.68 8.80
CA GLU A 461 -8.02 42.76 8.15
C GLU A 461 -6.93 42.41 9.17
N VAL A 462 -6.10 41.43 8.83
CA VAL A 462 -4.99 40.96 9.67
C VAL A 462 -3.70 41.03 8.86
N SER A 463 -2.71 41.78 9.35
CA SER A 463 -1.36 41.79 8.78
C SER A 463 -0.50 40.73 9.48
N PHE A 464 0.29 39.99 8.71
CA PHE A 464 1.14 38.93 9.25
C PHE A 464 2.52 39.43 9.72
N ASN A 465 2.97 40.61 9.28
CA ASN A 465 4.36 41.03 9.45
C ASN A 465 4.64 42.53 9.20
N GLY A 466 3.63 43.36 8.89
CA GLY A 466 3.85 44.77 8.54
C GLY A 466 4.53 45.00 7.18
N MET A 467 4.71 43.96 6.36
CA MET A 467 5.35 44.01 5.04
C MET A 467 4.36 44.05 3.86
N GLY A 468 3.10 44.44 4.12
CA GLY A 468 2.07 44.58 3.07
C GLY A 468 1.18 43.36 2.85
N ASP A 469 1.48 42.21 3.46
CA ASP A 469 0.62 41.02 3.37
C ASP A 469 -0.59 41.13 4.29
N LEU A 470 -1.81 40.98 3.73
CA LEU A 470 -3.08 41.09 4.45
C LEU A 470 -4.01 39.89 4.20
N LEU A 471 -4.54 39.31 5.27
CA LEU A 471 -5.71 38.44 5.23
C LEU A 471 -6.96 39.26 5.49
N ARG A 472 -7.91 39.22 4.56
CA ARG A 472 -9.12 40.04 4.61
C ARG A 472 -10.39 39.19 4.54
N MET A 473 -11.31 39.36 5.49
CA MET A 473 -12.66 38.76 5.44
C MET A 473 -13.68 39.86 5.15
N VAL A 474 -14.29 39.86 3.96
CA VAL A 474 -15.24 40.90 3.51
C VAL A 474 -16.40 40.24 2.80
N SER A 475 -17.64 40.65 3.09
CA SER A 475 -18.84 40.26 2.31
C SER A 475 -19.00 38.74 2.09
N GLY A 476 -18.53 37.92 3.03
CA GLY A 476 -18.61 36.45 2.96
C GLY A 476 -17.51 35.78 2.13
N THR A 477 -16.43 36.49 1.77
CA THR A 477 -15.24 35.93 1.12
C THR A 477 -14.01 36.04 2.03
N LEU A 478 -13.03 35.17 1.80
CA LEU A 478 -11.71 35.21 2.43
C LEU A 478 -10.68 35.57 1.35
N GLN A 479 -9.99 36.69 1.52
CA GLN A 479 -9.07 37.24 0.53
C GLN A 479 -7.65 37.30 1.07
N LEU A 480 -6.67 37.05 0.20
CA LEU A 480 -5.25 37.26 0.47
C LEU A 480 -4.73 38.36 -0.47
N TRP A 481 -4.05 39.34 0.12
CA TRP A 481 -3.48 40.49 -0.57
C TRP A 481 -1.98 40.59 -0.27
N ASN A 482 -1.22 41.04 -1.26
CA ASN A 482 0.18 41.44 -1.14
C ASN A 482 0.28 42.89 -1.62
N ASP A 483 0.52 43.82 -0.70
CA ASP A 483 0.34 45.26 -0.92
C ASP A 483 -1.07 45.56 -1.49
N ASP A 484 -1.15 46.23 -2.64
CA ASP A 484 -2.40 46.56 -3.34
C ASP A 484 -2.87 45.43 -4.29
N LEU A 485 -2.17 44.31 -4.33
CA LEU A 485 -2.45 43.19 -5.25
C LEU A 485 -3.25 42.09 -4.56
N LYS A 486 -4.50 41.89 -4.99
CA LYS A 486 -5.28 40.71 -4.60
C LYS A 486 -4.73 39.48 -5.33
N ILE A 487 -4.30 38.46 -4.60
CA ILE A 487 -3.69 37.24 -5.16
C ILE A 487 -4.62 36.02 -5.05
N MET A 488 -5.49 35.98 -4.04
CA MET A 488 -6.44 34.88 -3.84
C MET A 488 -7.74 35.37 -3.21
N GLU A 489 -8.87 34.78 -3.60
CA GLU A 489 -10.17 34.98 -2.97
C GLU A 489 -10.96 33.67 -2.90
N LEU A 490 -11.32 33.22 -1.70
CA LEU A 490 -12.22 32.09 -1.47
C LEU A 490 -13.66 32.59 -1.37
N THR A 491 -14.50 32.15 -2.30
CA THR A 491 -15.93 32.48 -2.37
C THR A 491 -16.79 31.23 -2.20
N LYS A 492 -18.12 31.40 -2.17
CA LYS A 492 -19.08 30.27 -2.22
C LYS A 492 -18.95 29.38 -3.46
N ARG A 493 -18.19 29.80 -4.48
CA ARG A 493 -17.97 29.05 -5.73
C ARG A 493 -16.66 28.25 -5.71
N GLY A 494 -15.78 28.47 -4.73
CA GLY A 494 -14.44 27.90 -4.65
C GLY A 494 -13.35 28.96 -4.45
N MET A 495 -12.10 28.57 -4.64
CA MET A 495 -10.93 29.46 -4.57
C MET A 495 -10.68 30.11 -5.94
N GLU A 496 -10.56 31.42 -5.99
CA GLU A 496 -10.32 32.21 -7.19
C GLU A 496 -8.90 32.78 -7.17
N PHE A 497 -8.21 32.75 -8.31
CA PHE A 497 -6.86 33.29 -8.51
C PHE A 497 -6.93 34.58 -9.31
N TRP A 498 -6.14 35.57 -8.89
CA TRP A 498 -6.22 36.92 -9.43
C TRP A 498 -4.84 37.43 -9.89
N SER A 499 -4.85 38.27 -10.92
CA SER A 499 -3.71 39.07 -11.35
C SER A 499 -4.19 40.51 -11.49
N GLY A 500 -3.88 41.35 -10.49
CA GLY A 500 -4.43 42.70 -10.41
C GLY A 500 -5.93 42.68 -10.15
N SER A 501 -6.67 43.45 -10.95
CA SER A 501 -8.12 43.51 -10.93
C SER A 501 -8.81 42.42 -11.76
N LYS A 502 -8.05 41.46 -12.31
CA LYS A 502 -8.55 40.44 -13.22
C LYS A 502 -8.47 39.04 -12.60
N SER A 503 -9.62 38.36 -12.52
CA SER A 503 -9.65 36.92 -12.23
C SER A 503 -9.08 36.14 -13.41
N ILE A 504 -8.18 35.20 -13.12
CA ILE A 504 -7.51 34.37 -14.13
C ILE A 504 -8.03 32.91 -14.09
N GLY A 505 -8.63 32.48 -12.99
CA GLY A 505 -9.26 31.17 -12.89
C GLY A 505 -9.70 30.80 -11.48
N THR A 506 -10.33 29.63 -11.36
CA THR A 506 -10.94 29.12 -10.13
C THR A 506 -10.60 27.64 -9.89
N ILE A 507 -10.52 27.24 -8.62
CA ILE A 507 -10.56 25.86 -8.13
C ILE A 507 -11.86 25.69 -7.34
N GLY A 508 -12.81 24.93 -7.88
CA GLY A 508 -14.14 24.80 -7.28
C GLY A 508 -14.99 23.71 -7.92
N THR A 509 -16.24 23.59 -7.49
CA THR A 509 -17.16 22.52 -7.94
C THR A 509 -18.29 23.01 -8.85
N ALA A 510 -18.40 24.32 -9.10
CA ALA A 510 -19.54 24.90 -9.80
C ALA A 510 -19.32 25.05 -11.33
N GLY A 511 -20.27 24.53 -12.10
CA GLY A 511 -20.33 24.55 -13.56
C GLY A 511 -19.99 23.21 -14.22
N ASN A 512 -20.29 23.07 -15.51
CA ASN A 512 -19.87 21.93 -16.33
C ASN A 512 -19.09 22.45 -17.55
N PRO A 513 -17.74 22.37 -17.55
CA PRO A 513 -16.92 22.81 -18.67
C PRO A 513 -17.01 21.88 -19.88
N PHE A 514 -17.57 20.68 -19.71
CA PHE A 514 -17.68 19.65 -20.75
C PHE A 514 -19.13 19.18 -20.93
N PRO A 515 -20.08 20.08 -21.28
CA PRO A 515 -21.51 19.75 -21.31
C PRO A 515 -21.89 18.68 -22.35
N ASN A 516 -21.01 18.42 -23.31
CA ASN A 516 -21.22 17.46 -24.40
C ASN A 516 -20.31 16.22 -24.29
N LEU A 517 -19.62 16.02 -23.17
CA LEU A 517 -18.78 14.84 -22.97
C LEU A 517 -19.68 13.62 -22.71
N VAL A 518 -19.61 12.62 -23.57
CA VAL A 518 -20.36 11.36 -23.41
C VAL A 518 -19.55 10.41 -22.52
N VAL A 519 -20.11 9.98 -21.39
CA VAL A 519 -19.46 9.09 -20.40
C VAL A 519 -20.04 7.67 -20.40
N GLY A 520 -21.04 7.41 -21.24
CA GLY A 520 -21.65 6.10 -21.39
C GLY A 520 -22.78 6.09 -22.40
N SER A 521 -23.41 4.94 -22.56
CA SER A 521 -24.62 4.76 -23.35
C SER A 521 -25.58 3.87 -22.57
N GLU A 522 -26.82 4.29 -22.45
CA GLU A 522 -27.89 3.48 -21.86
C GLU A 522 -29.05 3.45 -22.86
N ASN A 523 -29.47 2.24 -23.24
CA ASN A 523 -30.50 2.02 -24.26
C ASN A 523 -30.22 2.70 -25.62
N GLY A 524 -28.94 2.86 -25.98
CA GLY A 524 -28.52 3.49 -27.24
C GLY A 524 -28.55 5.02 -27.24
N GLN A 525 -28.84 5.66 -26.11
CA GLN A 525 -28.74 7.11 -25.94
C GLN A 525 -27.45 7.49 -25.19
N PRO A 526 -26.73 8.54 -25.61
CA PRO A 526 -25.51 8.97 -24.95
C PRO A 526 -25.82 9.57 -23.56
N ILE A 527 -25.11 9.09 -22.54
CA ILE A 527 -25.12 9.71 -21.21
C ILE A 527 -24.09 10.82 -21.19
N MET A 528 -24.53 12.06 -20.99
CA MET A 528 -23.64 13.22 -20.86
C MET A 528 -23.04 13.30 -19.45
N ALA A 529 -21.79 13.76 -19.36
CA ALA A 529 -21.12 13.99 -18.10
C ALA A 529 -21.83 15.11 -17.33
N ASP A 530 -22.29 14.81 -16.11
CA ASP A 530 -22.76 15.82 -15.17
C ASP A 530 -21.72 16.02 -14.07
N MET A 531 -20.95 17.10 -14.19
CA MET A 531 -19.85 17.44 -13.28
C MET A 531 -20.20 18.60 -12.34
N ASP A 532 -21.36 19.24 -12.53
CA ASP A 532 -21.73 20.44 -11.76
C ASP A 532 -22.07 20.03 -10.32
N GLY A 533 -21.35 20.63 -9.36
CA GLY A 533 -21.41 20.27 -7.94
C GLY A 533 -20.85 18.88 -7.60
N LYS A 534 -20.34 18.14 -8.59
CA LYS A 534 -19.95 16.72 -8.46
C LYS A 534 -18.46 16.46 -8.67
N ALA A 535 -17.71 17.40 -9.24
CA ALA A 535 -16.27 17.27 -9.50
C ALA A 535 -15.47 18.48 -8.99
N LEU A 536 -14.23 18.26 -8.59
CA LEU A 536 -13.25 19.35 -8.35
C LEU A 536 -12.70 19.82 -9.70
N GLN A 537 -12.81 21.11 -9.98
CA GLN A 537 -12.48 21.70 -11.28
C GLN A 537 -11.45 22.82 -11.14
N LEU A 538 -10.43 22.79 -11.99
CA LEU A 538 -9.50 23.89 -12.27
C LEU A 538 -9.96 24.58 -13.56
N ARG A 539 -10.50 25.79 -13.47
CA ARG A 539 -11.12 26.48 -14.62
C ARG A 539 -10.51 27.86 -14.86
N LEU A 540 -10.00 28.10 -16.06
CA LEU A 540 -9.54 29.42 -16.50
C LEU A 540 -10.72 30.31 -16.93
N ASP A 541 -10.61 31.62 -16.66
CA ASP A 541 -11.60 32.61 -17.07
C ASP A 541 -11.38 33.14 -18.51
N ASN A 542 -12.24 34.06 -18.93
CA ASN A 542 -12.08 34.80 -20.19
C ASN A 542 -10.88 35.76 -20.12
N GLY A 543 -9.70 35.17 -20.31
CA GLY A 543 -8.41 35.85 -20.39
C GLY A 543 -7.27 35.20 -19.60
N GLY A 544 -7.48 34.03 -18.99
CA GLY A 544 -6.39 33.19 -18.49
C GLY A 544 -5.80 32.35 -19.61
N ASP A 545 -4.47 32.29 -19.68
CA ASP A 545 -3.78 31.64 -20.81
C ASP A 545 -3.30 30.22 -20.49
N TYR A 546 -2.85 29.94 -19.26
CA TYR A 546 -2.26 28.65 -18.87
C TYR A 546 -2.56 28.25 -17.42
N VAL A 547 -2.69 26.94 -17.17
CA VAL A 547 -2.53 26.30 -15.85
C VAL A 547 -1.22 25.52 -15.88
N LEU A 548 -0.35 25.70 -14.89
CA LEU A 548 0.98 25.10 -14.82
C LEU A 548 1.15 24.31 -13.52
N ILE A 549 1.67 23.09 -13.60
CA ILE A 549 2.09 22.28 -12.44
C ILE A 549 3.54 21.86 -12.68
N SER A 550 4.47 22.33 -11.86
CA SER A 550 5.90 22.11 -12.05
C SER A 550 6.61 22.00 -10.70
N SER A 551 7.55 21.06 -10.59
CA SER A 551 8.45 20.91 -9.44
C SER A 551 9.87 21.44 -9.70
N SER A 552 10.20 21.75 -10.95
CA SER A 552 11.54 22.16 -11.38
C SER A 552 11.47 22.94 -12.69
N GLU A 553 12.38 23.89 -12.86
CA GLU A 553 12.51 24.67 -14.10
C GLU A 553 12.53 23.77 -15.35
N GLY A 554 11.73 24.12 -16.34
CA GLY A 554 11.64 23.39 -17.62
C GLY A 554 10.86 22.07 -17.60
N LYS A 555 10.35 21.59 -16.46
CA LYS A 555 9.56 20.34 -16.36
C LYS A 555 8.17 20.59 -15.77
N GLY A 556 7.17 19.80 -16.15
CA GLY A 556 5.82 19.86 -15.58
C GLY A 556 4.67 19.65 -16.57
N LEU A 557 3.44 19.89 -16.11
CA LEU A 557 2.19 19.89 -16.88
C LEU A 557 1.76 21.33 -17.19
N VAL A 558 1.46 21.61 -18.46
CA VAL A 558 0.94 22.89 -18.95
C VAL A 558 -0.40 22.66 -19.64
N LEU A 559 -1.46 23.33 -19.19
CA LEU A 559 -2.78 23.31 -19.83
C LEU A 559 -3.10 24.72 -20.34
N GLY A 560 -3.01 24.94 -21.65
CA GLY A 560 -3.16 26.26 -22.24
C GLY A 560 -4.48 26.46 -22.96
N LYS A 561 -5.15 27.59 -22.70
CA LYS A 561 -6.36 28.01 -23.42
C LYS A 561 -6.04 28.20 -24.90
N ASN A 562 -6.56 27.32 -25.75
CA ASN A 562 -6.28 27.27 -27.19
C ASN A 562 -4.80 27.00 -27.56
N LYS A 563 -3.99 26.49 -26.62
CA LYS A 563 -2.57 26.14 -26.84
C LYS A 563 -2.29 24.66 -26.65
N GLY A 564 -3.26 23.89 -26.14
CA GLY A 564 -3.14 22.45 -25.92
C GLY A 564 -2.59 22.10 -24.53
N MET A 565 -2.28 20.82 -24.35
CA MET A 565 -1.67 20.27 -23.14
C MET A 565 -0.23 19.87 -23.42
N TYR A 566 0.70 20.24 -22.56
CA TYR A 566 2.10 19.80 -22.62
C TYR A 566 2.45 19.08 -21.33
N ILE A 567 3.04 17.89 -21.44
CA ILE A 567 3.69 17.16 -20.33
C ILE A 567 5.17 17.15 -20.67
N ILE A 568 5.99 17.77 -19.82
CA ILE A 568 7.41 17.98 -20.08
C ILE A 568 8.19 17.32 -18.94
N ASP A 569 8.70 16.12 -19.18
CA ASP A 569 9.65 15.44 -18.30
C ASP A 569 10.50 14.48 -19.13
N ASP A 570 11.66 14.08 -18.61
CA ASP A 570 12.51 13.08 -19.22
C ASP A 570 11.93 11.66 -19.05
N ASP A 571 11.09 11.44 -18.02
CA ASP A 571 10.46 10.15 -17.73
C ASP A 571 8.94 10.29 -17.47
N ILE A 572 8.14 10.07 -18.52
CA ILE A 572 6.67 10.07 -18.45
C ILE A 572 6.17 8.62 -18.51
N ARG A 573 5.55 8.14 -17.42
CA ARG A 573 4.99 6.78 -17.34
C ARG A 573 3.47 6.80 -17.26
N LEU A 574 2.81 6.07 -18.16
CA LEU A 574 1.36 5.86 -18.19
C LEU A 574 1.08 4.36 -18.05
N ILE A 575 0.37 3.94 -17.00
CA ILE A 575 0.11 2.53 -16.67
C ILE A 575 -1.38 2.22 -16.79
N GLY A 576 -1.74 1.17 -17.54
CA GLY A 576 -3.11 0.74 -17.79
C GLY A 576 -3.51 0.85 -19.27
N ASN A 577 -4.81 0.71 -19.56
CA ASN A 577 -5.33 0.84 -20.91
C ASN A 577 -5.39 2.32 -21.31
N ILE A 578 -4.75 2.69 -22.42
CA ILE A 578 -4.72 4.07 -22.93
C ILE A 578 -5.51 4.12 -24.25
N THR A 579 -6.51 5.00 -24.33
CA THR A 579 -7.24 5.29 -25.57
C THR A 579 -6.86 6.69 -26.04
N LEU A 580 -6.36 6.81 -27.28
CA LEU A 580 -6.04 8.07 -27.94
C LEU A 580 -6.91 8.20 -29.19
N SER A 581 -7.49 9.38 -29.41
CA SER A 581 -8.33 9.68 -30.57
C SER A 581 -7.74 10.83 -31.38
N GLY A 582 -7.69 10.70 -32.70
CA GLY A 582 -7.06 11.67 -33.61
C GLY A 582 -5.67 11.23 -34.06
N ASP A 583 -4.98 12.10 -34.79
CA ASP A 583 -3.63 11.84 -35.29
C ASP A 583 -2.58 11.97 -34.18
N MET A 584 -1.60 11.05 -34.16
CA MET A 584 -0.49 11.05 -33.22
C MET A 584 0.83 11.34 -33.95
N ASP A 585 1.45 12.49 -33.66
CA ASP A 585 2.79 12.87 -34.16
C ASP A 585 3.86 12.51 -33.11
N ILE A 586 4.74 11.55 -33.42
CA ILE A 586 5.84 11.13 -32.54
C ILE A 586 7.16 11.66 -33.09
N ARG A 587 7.71 12.67 -32.40
CA ARG A 587 9.01 13.28 -32.73
C ARG A 587 10.16 12.55 -32.01
N GLY A 588 10.34 11.28 -32.37
CA GLY A 588 11.30 10.38 -31.75
C GLY A 588 11.09 8.93 -32.18
N GLU A 589 11.52 7.97 -31.37
CA GLU A 589 11.26 6.54 -31.59
C GLU A 589 10.02 6.09 -30.81
N LEU A 590 9.03 5.50 -31.49
CA LEU A 590 8.00 4.71 -30.81
C LEU A 590 8.53 3.30 -30.59
N LYS A 591 8.40 2.75 -29.37
CA LYS A 591 8.73 1.35 -29.08
C LYS A 591 7.55 0.64 -28.43
N ILE A 592 7.25 -0.57 -28.89
CA ILE A 592 6.30 -1.49 -28.23
C ILE A 592 7.12 -2.66 -27.69
N ASN A 593 7.12 -2.84 -26.37
CA ASN A 593 7.94 -3.85 -25.68
C ASN A 593 9.43 -3.77 -26.07
N GLY A 594 9.96 -2.54 -26.18
CA GLY A 594 11.36 -2.29 -26.56
C GLY A 594 11.67 -2.39 -28.06
N GLN A 595 10.76 -2.91 -28.88
CA GLN A 595 10.93 -2.98 -30.33
C GLN A 595 10.51 -1.68 -30.99
N LYS A 596 11.41 -1.09 -31.79
CA LYS A 596 11.13 0.13 -32.54
C LYS A 596 10.00 -0.12 -33.53
N VAL A 597 8.93 0.66 -33.42
CA VAL A 597 7.85 0.72 -34.40
C VAL A 597 8.35 1.56 -35.57
N ILE A 598 8.43 0.93 -36.73
CA ILE A 598 8.80 1.60 -37.98
C ILE A 598 7.49 1.92 -38.72
N PRO A 599 7.20 3.20 -39.01
CA PRO A 599 6.02 3.58 -39.77
C PRO A 599 5.96 2.81 -41.10
N GLY A 600 4.88 2.06 -41.33
CA GLY A 600 4.69 1.21 -42.52
C GLY A 600 4.74 -0.30 -42.30
N GLN A 601 5.04 -0.78 -41.09
CA GLN A 601 4.84 -2.20 -40.73
C GLN A 601 3.41 -2.42 -40.20
N ASN A 602 2.55 -2.99 -41.04
CA ASN A 602 1.16 -3.33 -40.71
C ASN A 602 1.07 -4.16 -39.41
N GLY A 603 0.27 -3.66 -38.45
CA GLY A 603 -0.03 -4.32 -37.19
C GLY A 603 -0.69 -5.69 -37.40
N GLY A 604 -0.14 -6.71 -36.76
CA GLY A 604 -0.77 -8.00 -36.54
C GLY A 604 -1.21 -8.13 -35.07
N PRO A 605 -2.32 -8.84 -34.78
CA PRO A 605 -2.89 -8.95 -33.45
C PRO A 605 -2.02 -9.83 -32.54
N GLY A 606 -2.08 -9.53 -31.24
CA GLY A 606 -1.25 -10.10 -30.17
C GLY A 606 -1.59 -11.53 -29.72
N PRO A 607 -0.84 -12.04 -28.73
CA PRO A 607 -0.80 -13.44 -28.31
C PRO A 607 -2.02 -13.77 -27.46
N GLY A 608 -3.04 -14.39 -28.06
CA GLY A 608 -4.25 -14.74 -27.31
C GLY A 608 -5.37 -15.42 -28.07
N GLU A 609 -5.19 -15.79 -29.34
CA GLU A 609 -6.10 -16.65 -30.09
C GLU A 609 -5.25 -17.55 -31.00
N GLY A 610 -5.71 -18.78 -31.26
CA GLY A 610 -4.94 -19.82 -31.94
C GLY A 610 -4.20 -19.33 -33.17
N GLY A 611 -2.94 -19.78 -33.31
CA GLY A 611 -1.99 -19.33 -34.33
C GLY A 611 -2.66 -19.04 -35.66
N THR A 612 -2.63 -17.77 -36.07
CA THR A 612 -3.01 -17.41 -37.42
C THR A 612 -2.07 -18.14 -38.39
N LEU A 613 -2.65 -18.77 -39.41
CA LEU A 613 -2.04 -19.64 -40.41
C LEU A 613 -0.77 -19.11 -41.13
N SER A 614 -0.22 -17.94 -40.80
CA SER A 614 0.97 -17.39 -41.48
C SER A 614 2.31 -17.83 -40.85
N ASP A 615 2.45 -17.85 -39.52
CA ASP A 615 3.77 -17.99 -38.91
C ASP A 615 4.25 -19.45 -38.79
N VAL A 616 3.33 -20.40 -38.59
CA VAL A 616 3.65 -21.84 -38.61
C VAL A 616 4.07 -22.27 -40.01
N PHE A 617 3.38 -21.79 -41.05
CA PHE A 617 3.66 -22.21 -42.43
C PHE A 617 4.90 -21.58 -43.04
N VAL A 618 5.27 -20.34 -42.67
CA VAL A 618 6.57 -19.75 -43.06
C VAL A 618 7.74 -20.56 -42.47
N ARG A 619 7.60 -21.09 -41.25
CA ARG A 619 8.60 -21.98 -40.61
C ARG A 619 8.64 -23.37 -41.24
N VAL A 620 7.50 -23.90 -41.68
CA VAL A 620 7.38 -25.17 -42.41
C VAL A 620 7.97 -25.11 -43.82
N LEU A 621 7.92 -23.96 -44.49
CA LEU A 621 8.48 -23.80 -45.84
C LEU A 621 10.00 -23.58 -45.86
N ALA A 622 10.55 -22.96 -44.80
CA ALA A 622 12.00 -22.90 -44.64
C ALA A 622 12.63 -24.30 -44.52
N LEU A 623 11.89 -25.27 -43.95
CA LEU A 623 12.30 -26.66 -43.80
C LEU A 623 12.40 -27.44 -45.11
N THR A 624 11.44 -27.23 -46.04
CA THR A 624 11.42 -27.95 -47.33
C THR A 624 12.23 -27.24 -48.40
N ALA A 625 12.54 -25.94 -48.23
CA ALA A 625 13.31 -25.15 -49.17
C ALA A 625 14.68 -25.75 -49.53
N LYS A 626 15.35 -26.42 -48.58
CA LYS A 626 16.61 -27.18 -48.79
C LYS A 626 16.48 -28.20 -49.93
N TYR A 627 15.32 -28.83 -50.07
CA TYR A 627 15.07 -29.93 -50.99
C TYR A 627 14.33 -29.52 -52.26
N GLU A 628 13.59 -28.43 -52.19
CA GLU A 628 12.87 -27.87 -53.34
C GLU A 628 13.82 -27.10 -54.26
N MET A 629 14.74 -26.29 -53.72
CA MET A 629 15.64 -25.45 -54.54
C MET A 629 17.07 -25.27 -53.98
N GLY A 630 17.39 -25.77 -52.78
CA GLY A 630 18.72 -25.68 -52.17
C GLY A 630 19.05 -24.27 -51.63
N ASP A 631 20.33 -23.87 -51.69
CA ASP A 631 20.84 -22.58 -51.15
C ASP A 631 20.51 -21.35 -52.02
N ARG A 632 19.54 -21.46 -52.94
CA ARG A 632 19.22 -20.39 -53.88
C ARG A 632 18.50 -19.24 -53.17
N GLY A 633 18.94 -18.00 -53.45
CA GLY A 633 18.30 -16.78 -52.96
C GLY A 633 16.95 -16.52 -53.62
N SER A 634 16.14 -15.68 -52.99
CA SER A 634 14.80 -15.28 -53.47
C SER A 634 14.82 -14.59 -54.85
N GLY A 635 15.95 -14.00 -55.26
CA GLY A 635 16.15 -13.38 -56.57
C GLY A 635 16.60 -14.35 -57.68
N TYR A 636 16.75 -15.64 -57.39
CA TYR A 636 17.16 -16.62 -58.39
C TYR A 636 16.13 -16.77 -59.52
N TYR A 637 16.61 -16.99 -60.74
CA TYR A 637 15.79 -17.38 -61.90
C TYR A 637 16.62 -18.20 -62.89
N HIS A 638 15.97 -18.99 -63.75
CA HIS A 638 16.65 -19.74 -64.81
C HIS A 638 15.79 -19.85 -66.09
N PRO A 639 16.44 -20.02 -67.27
CA PRO A 639 15.73 -20.21 -68.54
C PRO A 639 14.94 -21.53 -68.58
N PRO A 640 13.97 -21.67 -69.51
CA PRO A 640 13.11 -22.86 -69.63
C PRO A 640 13.88 -24.18 -69.79
N LEU A 641 13.32 -25.28 -69.28
CA LEU A 641 13.94 -26.63 -69.29
C LEU A 641 13.30 -27.59 -70.32
N ASP A 642 12.78 -27.09 -71.44
CA ASP A 642 12.09 -27.87 -72.48
C ASP A 642 10.87 -28.70 -71.99
N ASP A 643 10.29 -28.30 -70.87
CA ASP A 643 9.14 -28.94 -70.20
C ASP A 643 7.81 -28.21 -70.43
N GLY A 644 7.83 -27.13 -71.23
CA GLY A 644 6.68 -26.28 -71.49
C GLY A 644 6.29 -25.33 -70.34
N ALA A 645 7.04 -25.29 -69.24
CA ALA A 645 6.75 -24.43 -68.07
C ALA A 645 7.26 -22.98 -68.21
N GLY A 646 8.14 -22.73 -69.19
CA GLY A 646 8.74 -21.42 -69.44
C GLY A 646 9.82 -21.07 -68.41
N TRP A 647 10.09 -19.77 -68.23
CA TRP A 647 11.07 -19.30 -67.25
C TRP A 647 10.64 -19.65 -65.82
N ASN A 648 11.61 -19.84 -64.93
CA ASN A 648 11.35 -20.22 -63.54
C ASN A 648 12.02 -19.22 -62.58
N TYR A 649 11.29 -18.82 -61.53
CA TYR A 649 11.66 -17.72 -60.64
C TYR A 649 11.52 -18.06 -59.16
N GLY A 650 12.42 -17.51 -58.36
CA GLY A 650 12.35 -17.50 -56.90
C GLY A 650 12.72 -18.81 -56.23
N LYS A 651 12.46 -18.86 -54.93
CA LYS A 651 12.80 -19.96 -54.02
C LYS A 651 11.77 -21.10 -54.00
N TYR A 652 10.60 -20.89 -54.60
CA TYR A 652 9.51 -21.88 -54.68
C TYR A 652 9.12 -22.24 -56.11
N SER A 653 10.01 -21.99 -57.08
CA SER A 653 9.85 -22.41 -58.48
C SER A 653 8.61 -21.84 -59.19
N PHE A 654 8.40 -20.52 -59.14
CA PHE A 654 7.30 -19.89 -59.88
C PHE A 654 7.57 -19.97 -61.37
N THR A 655 6.88 -20.90 -62.03
CA THR A 655 6.96 -21.08 -63.48
C THR A 655 6.16 -19.99 -64.19
N GLN A 656 6.69 -19.52 -65.31
CA GLN A 656 6.11 -18.46 -66.12
C GLN A 656 4.69 -18.81 -66.56
N VAL A 657 4.47 -20.04 -67.01
CA VAL A 657 3.17 -20.46 -67.57
C VAL A 657 2.12 -20.71 -66.50
N TYR A 658 2.49 -21.26 -65.35
CA TYR A 658 1.51 -21.78 -64.40
C TYR A 658 1.31 -20.91 -63.15
N GLU A 659 2.31 -20.11 -62.75
CA GLU A 659 2.31 -19.50 -61.42
C GLU A 659 2.57 -18.01 -61.39
N MET A 660 3.33 -17.48 -62.36
CA MET A 660 3.87 -16.14 -62.23
C MET A 660 2.79 -15.04 -62.29
N ASP A 661 1.79 -15.18 -63.16
CA ASP A 661 0.70 -14.20 -63.25
C ASP A 661 -0.10 -14.13 -61.94
N ASN A 662 -0.39 -15.28 -61.34
CA ASN A 662 -1.09 -15.38 -60.06
C ASN A 662 -0.25 -14.80 -58.90
N PHE A 663 1.07 -15.06 -58.90
CA PHE A 663 1.98 -14.50 -57.91
C PHE A 663 2.10 -12.99 -58.02
N LEU A 664 2.25 -12.45 -59.24
CA LEU A 664 2.33 -11.01 -59.47
C LEU A 664 1.03 -10.28 -59.15
N ALA A 665 -0.13 -10.88 -59.47
CA ALA A 665 -1.43 -10.34 -59.07
C ALA A 665 -1.59 -10.33 -57.55
N TRP A 666 -1.10 -11.37 -56.87
CA TRP A 666 -1.08 -11.43 -55.41
C TRP A 666 -0.16 -10.36 -54.80
N LEU A 667 1.06 -10.19 -55.34
CA LEU A 667 1.95 -9.12 -54.91
C LEU A 667 1.31 -7.74 -55.15
N ALA A 668 0.64 -7.50 -56.28
CA ALA A 668 -0.06 -6.24 -56.52
C ALA A 668 -1.09 -5.91 -55.44
N LYS A 669 -1.76 -6.95 -54.91
CA LYS A 669 -2.81 -6.81 -53.90
C LYS A 669 -2.27 -6.63 -52.48
N TYR A 670 -1.24 -7.37 -52.10
CA TYR A 670 -0.77 -7.45 -50.70
C TYR A 670 0.60 -6.80 -50.46
N TYR A 671 1.40 -6.65 -51.51
CA TYR A 671 2.77 -6.12 -51.48
C TYR A 671 3.04 -5.20 -52.68
N PRO A 672 2.28 -4.09 -52.82
CA PRO A 672 2.31 -3.24 -54.01
C PRO A 672 3.70 -2.65 -54.28
N ASP A 673 4.51 -2.39 -53.25
CA ASP A 673 5.87 -1.89 -53.39
C ASP A 673 6.81 -2.94 -54.03
N ALA A 674 6.71 -4.20 -53.56
CA ALA A 674 7.45 -5.31 -54.14
C ALA A 674 7.02 -5.55 -55.60
N ARG A 675 5.71 -5.49 -55.87
CA ARG A 675 5.20 -5.61 -57.24
C ARG A 675 5.72 -4.50 -58.14
N SER A 676 5.74 -3.26 -57.65
CA SER A 676 6.15 -2.07 -58.42
C SER A 676 7.64 -2.12 -58.78
N ALA A 677 8.46 -2.78 -57.96
CA ALA A 677 9.88 -3.00 -58.24
C ALA A 677 10.14 -4.05 -59.33
N LEU A 678 9.17 -4.89 -59.67
CA LEU A 678 9.25 -5.92 -60.72
C LEU A 678 8.72 -5.35 -62.05
N VAL A 679 9.63 -4.92 -62.92
CA VAL A 679 9.32 -4.20 -64.16
C VAL A 679 9.59 -5.04 -65.40
N GLY A 680 8.86 -4.79 -66.49
CA GLY A 680 8.91 -5.61 -67.71
C GLY A 680 7.91 -6.77 -67.70
N SER A 681 7.89 -7.53 -68.80
CA SER A 681 7.04 -8.72 -68.96
C SER A 681 7.79 -9.99 -68.52
N VAL A 682 7.11 -10.93 -67.86
CA VAL A 682 7.71 -12.20 -67.41
C VAL A 682 8.43 -12.90 -68.57
N GLY A 683 9.65 -13.36 -68.33
CA GLY A 683 10.52 -13.97 -69.34
C GLY A 683 11.37 -12.98 -70.15
N SER A 684 11.19 -11.66 -69.98
CA SER A 684 12.04 -10.64 -70.59
C SER A 684 13.31 -10.40 -69.78
N THR A 685 14.37 -9.93 -70.44
CA THR A 685 15.62 -9.52 -69.77
C THR A 685 15.38 -8.45 -68.69
N GLU A 686 14.46 -7.52 -68.94
CA GLU A 686 14.11 -6.46 -68.01
C GLU A 686 13.44 -7.01 -66.74
N PHE A 687 12.53 -7.97 -66.89
CA PHE A 687 11.88 -8.63 -65.77
C PHE A 687 12.85 -9.49 -64.95
N ASN A 688 13.69 -10.26 -65.63
CA ASN A 688 14.73 -11.07 -65.00
C ASN A 688 15.69 -10.23 -64.15
N ASN A 689 16.11 -9.08 -64.67
CA ASN A 689 17.01 -8.17 -63.97
C ASN A 689 16.33 -7.53 -62.74
N SER A 690 15.09 -7.07 -62.88
CA SER A 690 14.36 -6.45 -61.77
C SER A 690 14.03 -7.47 -60.66
N TRP A 691 13.70 -8.71 -61.03
CA TRP A 691 13.51 -9.83 -60.10
C TRP A 691 14.77 -10.12 -59.28
N SER A 692 15.91 -10.28 -59.95
CA SER A 692 17.19 -10.55 -59.29
C SER A 692 17.64 -9.39 -58.42
N ALA A 693 17.52 -8.14 -58.91
CA ALA A 693 17.87 -6.96 -58.14
C ALA A 693 17.03 -6.83 -56.86
N TYR A 694 15.71 -7.00 -56.97
CA TYR A 694 14.82 -6.92 -55.82
C TYR A 694 15.09 -8.04 -54.81
N GLY A 695 15.26 -9.28 -55.29
CA GLY A 695 15.55 -10.43 -54.42
C GLY A 695 16.91 -10.36 -53.74
N ASN A 696 17.96 -9.88 -54.41
CA ASN A 696 19.27 -9.72 -53.77
C ASN A 696 19.26 -8.61 -52.70
N ALA A 697 18.56 -7.50 -52.97
CA ALA A 697 18.48 -6.38 -52.02
C ALA A 697 17.57 -6.68 -50.81
N ASN A 698 16.57 -7.55 -50.98
CA ASN A 698 15.53 -7.80 -49.99
C ASN A 698 15.36 -9.28 -49.67
N ASP A 699 16.43 -10.06 -49.68
CA ASP A 699 16.36 -11.53 -49.76
C ASP A 699 15.48 -12.19 -48.69
N LYS A 700 15.63 -11.75 -47.43
CA LYS A 700 14.81 -12.26 -46.31
C LYS A 700 13.32 -11.90 -46.48
N GLN A 701 13.04 -10.66 -46.89
CA GLN A 701 11.69 -10.17 -47.06
C GLN A 701 11.01 -10.82 -48.27
N PHE A 702 11.71 -10.92 -49.39
CA PHE A 702 11.18 -11.50 -50.62
C PHE A 702 11.03 -13.02 -50.51
N THR A 703 11.94 -13.70 -49.80
CA THR A 703 11.75 -15.10 -49.37
C THR A 703 10.45 -15.28 -48.59
N ARG A 704 10.16 -14.39 -47.62
CA ARG A 704 8.93 -14.45 -46.83
C ARG A 704 7.68 -14.24 -47.68
N MET A 705 7.69 -13.28 -48.61
CA MET A 705 6.56 -13.01 -49.52
C MET A 705 6.27 -14.21 -50.41
N GLN A 706 7.31 -14.81 -51.00
CA GLN A 706 7.18 -16.00 -51.83
C GLN A 706 6.65 -17.20 -51.03
N ALA A 707 7.13 -17.38 -49.80
CA ALA A 707 6.65 -18.41 -48.89
C ALA A 707 5.17 -18.24 -48.56
N GLU A 708 4.78 -17.03 -48.16
CA GLU A 708 3.41 -16.71 -47.78
C GLU A 708 2.42 -16.96 -48.93
N TYR A 709 2.79 -16.58 -50.16
CA TYR A 709 1.98 -16.90 -51.33
C TYR A 709 1.74 -18.40 -51.47
N PHE A 710 2.80 -19.22 -51.36
CA PHE A 710 2.68 -20.68 -51.41
C PHE A 710 1.76 -21.20 -50.29
N CYS A 711 1.94 -20.74 -49.05
CA CYS A 711 1.10 -21.15 -47.91
C CYS A 711 -0.38 -20.90 -48.20
N ARG A 712 -0.70 -19.68 -48.65
CA ARG A 712 -2.08 -19.23 -48.81
C ARG A 712 -2.78 -19.85 -50.00
N THR A 713 -2.06 -20.06 -51.10
CA THR A 713 -2.67 -20.42 -52.38
C THR A 713 -2.56 -21.90 -52.71
N LYS A 714 -1.58 -22.62 -52.15
CA LYS A 714 -1.40 -24.06 -52.42
C LYS A 714 -1.61 -24.91 -51.18
N LEU A 715 -0.96 -24.56 -50.07
CA LEU A 715 -0.90 -25.42 -48.90
C LEU A 715 -2.19 -25.39 -48.07
N LYS A 716 -2.72 -24.20 -47.80
CA LYS A 716 -4.00 -24.06 -47.08
C LYS A 716 -5.16 -24.78 -47.79
N PRO A 717 -5.39 -24.60 -49.11
CA PRO A 717 -6.42 -25.36 -49.82
C PRO A 717 -6.19 -26.87 -49.80
N ALA A 718 -4.94 -27.33 -49.85
CA ALA A 718 -4.62 -28.76 -49.76
C ALA A 718 -5.00 -29.35 -48.39
N ILE A 719 -4.72 -28.64 -47.30
CA ILE A 719 -5.11 -29.05 -45.94
C ILE A 719 -6.62 -29.07 -45.78
N GLU A 720 -7.31 -28.05 -46.27
CA GLU A 720 -8.78 -28.01 -46.25
C GLU A 720 -9.38 -29.17 -47.05
N GLY A 721 -8.81 -29.51 -48.22
CA GLY A 721 -9.21 -30.65 -49.04
C GLY A 721 -8.93 -32.01 -48.39
N LEU A 722 -7.78 -32.17 -47.73
CA LEU A 722 -7.45 -33.38 -46.97
C LEU A 722 -8.39 -33.55 -45.78
N LYS A 723 -8.65 -32.49 -45.01
CA LYS A 723 -9.60 -32.49 -43.91
C LYS A 723 -10.99 -32.90 -44.37
N ALA A 724 -11.47 -32.30 -45.46
CA ALA A 724 -12.78 -32.61 -46.02
C ALA A 724 -12.91 -34.06 -46.50
N SER A 725 -11.82 -34.66 -47.03
CA SER A 725 -11.87 -35.98 -47.66
C SER A 725 -11.39 -37.14 -46.78
N THR A 726 -10.67 -36.87 -45.70
CA THR A 726 -10.08 -37.90 -44.81
C THR A 726 -10.47 -37.71 -43.34
N SER A 727 -11.10 -36.59 -42.98
CA SER A 727 -11.36 -36.15 -41.59
C SER A 727 -10.09 -35.83 -40.78
N VAL A 728 -8.89 -35.92 -41.36
CA VAL A 728 -7.64 -35.53 -40.71
C VAL A 728 -7.39 -34.04 -40.91
N ASP A 729 -7.36 -33.29 -39.81
CA ASP A 729 -6.99 -31.88 -39.83
C ASP A 729 -5.47 -31.74 -39.61
N PHE A 730 -4.76 -31.26 -40.63
CA PHE A 730 -3.34 -30.96 -40.51
C PHE A 730 -3.06 -29.61 -39.84
N ASN A 731 -4.09 -28.80 -39.57
CA ASN A 731 -3.98 -27.49 -38.94
C ASN A 731 -4.61 -27.44 -37.54
N ASP A 732 -4.79 -28.60 -36.89
CA ASP A 732 -5.37 -28.73 -35.54
C ASP A 732 -4.41 -28.36 -34.39
N GLY A 733 -3.18 -27.96 -34.72
CA GLY A 733 -2.13 -27.66 -33.76
C GLY A 733 -1.53 -28.88 -33.05
N GLN A 734 -1.93 -30.10 -33.42
CA GLN A 734 -1.42 -31.35 -32.85
C GLN A 734 -0.35 -32.02 -33.73
N LYS A 735 -0.31 -31.72 -35.04
CA LYS A 735 0.67 -32.27 -35.98
C LYS A 735 2.04 -31.66 -35.79
N TRP A 736 3.06 -32.51 -35.92
CA TRP A 736 4.45 -32.09 -35.75
C TRP A 736 4.99 -31.36 -36.98
N LEU A 737 6.01 -30.51 -36.79
CA LEU A 737 6.58 -29.71 -37.86
C LEU A 737 7.12 -30.58 -39.00
N GLY A 738 7.68 -31.74 -38.69
CA GLY A 738 8.13 -32.72 -39.70
C GLY A 738 7.00 -33.19 -40.63
N THR A 739 5.81 -33.47 -40.08
CA THR A 739 4.62 -33.88 -40.85
C THR A 739 4.16 -32.78 -41.79
N LEU A 740 4.09 -31.54 -41.29
CA LEU A 740 3.71 -30.38 -42.10
C LEU A 740 4.75 -30.09 -43.20
N GLY A 741 6.03 -30.33 -42.91
CA GLY A 741 7.12 -30.26 -43.88
C GLY A 741 6.95 -31.26 -45.02
N ILE A 742 6.71 -32.54 -44.71
CA ILE A 742 6.48 -33.56 -45.74
C ILE A 742 5.24 -33.24 -46.59
N LEU A 743 4.16 -32.74 -45.98
CA LEU A 743 3.00 -32.27 -46.72
C LEU A 743 3.35 -31.12 -47.68
N ALA A 744 4.05 -30.09 -47.20
CA ALA A 744 4.43 -28.94 -48.02
C ALA A 744 5.34 -29.34 -49.20
N SER A 745 6.34 -30.20 -48.95
CA SER A 745 7.28 -30.72 -49.94
C SER A 745 6.56 -31.46 -51.06
N ILE A 746 5.63 -32.37 -50.72
CA ILE A 746 4.86 -33.14 -51.69
C ILE A 746 3.81 -32.25 -52.38
N GLN A 747 3.22 -31.29 -51.67
CA GLN A 747 2.28 -30.35 -52.28
C GLN A 747 2.96 -29.43 -53.30
N ASN A 748 4.24 -29.09 -53.13
CA ASN A 748 4.98 -28.34 -54.13
C ASN A 748 5.43 -29.22 -55.31
N TRP A 749 5.88 -30.45 -55.03
CA TRP A 749 6.42 -31.35 -56.06
C TRP A 749 5.33 -32.09 -56.87
N TYR A 750 4.37 -32.72 -56.18
CA TYR A 750 3.35 -33.55 -56.80
C TYR A 750 1.94 -33.34 -56.19
N PRO A 751 1.30 -32.19 -56.44
CA PRO A 751 -0.01 -31.84 -55.85
C PRO A 751 -1.13 -32.87 -56.08
N ALA A 752 -1.08 -33.62 -57.18
CA ALA A 752 -2.05 -34.67 -57.49
C ALA A 752 -1.98 -35.83 -56.47
N ALA A 753 -0.80 -36.11 -55.91
CA ALA A 753 -0.63 -37.10 -54.85
C ALA A 753 -1.38 -36.73 -53.57
N VAL A 754 -1.42 -35.43 -53.25
CA VAL A 754 -2.08 -34.88 -52.06
C VAL A 754 -3.58 -34.81 -52.23
N SER A 755 -4.06 -34.36 -53.40
CA SER A 755 -5.49 -34.19 -53.65
C SER A 755 -6.24 -35.51 -53.89
N ASN A 756 -5.67 -36.46 -54.65
CA ASN A 756 -6.35 -37.69 -55.04
C ASN A 756 -5.45 -38.94 -55.13
N GLY A 757 -4.21 -38.88 -54.66
CA GLY A 757 -3.25 -39.98 -54.82
C GLY A 757 -2.85 -40.68 -53.52
N PHE A 758 -1.61 -41.15 -53.49
CA PHE A 758 -1.09 -41.98 -52.40
C PHE A 758 -1.06 -41.23 -51.06
N PHE A 759 -0.75 -39.93 -51.04
CA PHE A 759 -0.64 -39.16 -49.81
C PHE A 759 -1.99 -39.05 -49.09
N LYS A 760 -3.07 -38.81 -49.84
CA LYS A 760 -4.45 -38.86 -49.33
C LYS A 760 -4.82 -40.25 -48.80
N THR A 761 -4.48 -41.29 -49.55
CA THR A 761 -4.78 -42.68 -49.16
C THR A 761 -4.09 -43.05 -47.86
N ILE A 762 -2.80 -42.70 -47.71
CA ILE A 762 -2.04 -42.90 -46.46
C ILE A 762 -2.63 -42.05 -45.34
N THR A 763 -2.96 -40.78 -45.58
CA THR A 763 -3.62 -39.91 -44.59
C THR A 763 -4.89 -40.55 -44.03
N GLN A 764 -5.73 -41.13 -44.89
CA GLN A 764 -6.96 -41.80 -44.47
C GLN A 764 -6.71 -43.05 -43.63
N GLN A 765 -5.62 -43.79 -43.87
CA GLN A 765 -5.22 -44.93 -43.04
C GLN A 765 -4.88 -44.52 -41.60
N PHE A 766 -4.36 -43.30 -41.40
CA PHE A 766 -4.00 -42.75 -40.10
C PHE A 766 -5.14 -41.98 -39.40
N ALA A 767 -6.31 -41.84 -40.03
CA ALA A 767 -7.41 -41.01 -39.52
C ALA A 767 -7.91 -41.41 -38.13
N ASN A 768 -7.88 -42.71 -37.80
CA ASN A 768 -8.35 -43.23 -36.51
C ASN A 768 -7.28 -43.21 -35.40
N ARG A 769 -6.00 -43.15 -35.76
CA ARG A 769 -4.88 -43.14 -34.81
C ARG A 769 -3.67 -42.44 -35.43
N TRP A 770 -3.49 -41.18 -35.08
CA TRP A 770 -2.40 -40.37 -35.59
C TRP A 770 -1.07 -40.68 -34.89
N ASP A 771 0.00 -40.81 -35.66
CA ASP A 771 1.39 -40.94 -35.20
C ASP A 771 2.29 -40.29 -36.26
N ASP A 772 2.86 -39.13 -35.94
CA ASP A 772 3.66 -38.34 -36.87
C ASP A 772 4.89 -39.09 -37.40
N ALA A 773 5.62 -39.81 -36.54
CA ALA A 773 6.82 -40.53 -36.95
C ALA A 773 6.49 -41.71 -37.88
N ALA A 774 5.43 -42.45 -37.56
CA ALA A 774 4.95 -43.54 -38.40
C ALA A 774 4.36 -43.02 -39.72
N PHE A 775 3.64 -41.89 -39.70
CA PHE A 775 3.08 -41.26 -40.89
C PHE A 775 4.19 -40.78 -41.83
N ILE A 776 5.16 -39.99 -41.34
CA ILE A 776 6.33 -39.51 -42.09
C ILE A 776 7.07 -40.69 -42.73
N THR A 777 7.33 -41.73 -41.95
CA THR A 777 8.02 -42.94 -42.42
C THR A 777 7.27 -43.63 -43.55
N THR A 778 5.96 -43.84 -43.38
CA THR A 778 5.10 -44.52 -44.36
C THR A 778 5.04 -43.75 -45.68
N VAL A 779 4.89 -42.42 -45.61
CA VAL A 779 4.83 -41.56 -46.80
C VAL A 779 6.16 -41.56 -47.56
N CYS A 780 7.29 -41.33 -46.88
CA CYS A 780 8.58 -41.25 -47.54
C CYS A 780 9.03 -42.61 -48.11
N ASP A 781 8.83 -43.72 -47.39
CA ASP A 781 9.20 -45.05 -47.88
C ASP A 781 8.36 -45.49 -49.08
N TYR A 782 7.08 -45.07 -49.12
CA TYR A 782 6.23 -45.26 -50.30
C TYR A 782 6.83 -44.55 -51.53
N ILE A 783 7.26 -43.30 -51.38
CA ILE A 783 7.88 -42.54 -52.48
C ILE A 783 9.19 -43.20 -52.94
N VAL A 784 10.07 -43.57 -52.01
CA VAL A 784 11.36 -44.20 -52.33
C VAL A 784 11.15 -45.52 -53.10
N THR A 785 10.17 -46.33 -52.69
CA THR A 785 9.87 -47.62 -53.32
C THR A 785 9.25 -47.46 -54.71
N ASN A 786 8.41 -46.44 -54.90
CA ASN A 786 7.61 -46.27 -56.11
C ASN A 786 8.13 -45.17 -57.06
N ALA A 787 9.30 -44.58 -56.79
CA ALA A 787 9.86 -43.45 -57.56
C ALA A 787 9.90 -43.71 -59.09
N ALA A 788 10.20 -44.94 -59.52
CA ALA A 788 10.24 -45.32 -60.94
C ALA A 788 8.89 -45.18 -61.67
N SER A 789 7.78 -45.16 -60.94
CA SER A 789 6.43 -44.93 -61.47
C SER A 789 5.98 -43.46 -61.40
N MET A 790 6.74 -42.62 -60.68
CA MET A 790 6.36 -41.23 -60.39
C MET A 790 7.11 -40.22 -61.27
N VAL A 791 8.34 -40.54 -61.70
CA VAL A 791 9.19 -39.66 -62.51
C VAL A 791 9.87 -40.42 -63.64
N ALA A 792 10.36 -39.68 -64.66
CA ALA A 792 11.12 -40.27 -65.74
C ALA A 792 12.41 -40.97 -65.23
N PRO A 793 12.92 -42.01 -65.93
CA PRO A 793 14.03 -42.84 -65.46
C PRO A 793 15.27 -42.05 -64.98
N ALA A 794 15.58 -40.94 -65.62
CA ALA A 794 16.74 -40.09 -65.29
C ALA A 794 16.64 -39.39 -63.91
N TYR A 795 15.44 -39.27 -63.33
CA TYR A 795 15.22 -38.58 -62.04
C TYR A 795 14.94 -39.53 -60.87
N VAL A 796 14.80 -40.83 -61.12
CA VAL A 796 14.39 -41.83 -60.11
C VAL A 796 15.36 -41.84 -58.93
N GLU A 797 16.66 -41.94 -59.19
CA GLU A 797 17.68 -41.98 -58.14
C GLU A 797 17.70 -40.67 -57.32
N GLY A 798 17.52 -39.53 -57.98
CA GLY A 798 17.45 -38.21 -57.33
C GLY A 798 16.28 -38.10 -56.37
N ILE A 799 15.08 -38.53 -56.78
CA ILE A 799 13.89 -38.54 -55.93
C ILE A 799 14.04 -39.51 -54.75
N GLN A 800 14.60 -40.69 -54.98
CA GLN A 800 14.86 -41.64 -53.89
C GLN A 800 15.82 -41.06 -52.84
N ASN A 801 16.90 -40.41 -53.27
CA ASN A 801 17.86 -39.80 -52.36
C ASN A 801 17.26 -38.60 -51.61
N ARG A 802 16.48 -37.75 -52.31
CA ARG A 802 15.76 -36.63 -51.70
C ARG A 802 14.86 -37.09 -50.55
N PHE A 803 13.96 -38.05 -50.78
CA PHE A 803 12.99 -38.47 -49.76
C PHE A 803 13.59 -39.35 -48.65
N ARG A 804 14.74 -40.00 -48.86
CA ARG A 804 15.53 -40.59 -47.77
C ARG A 804 16.05 -39.50 -46.82
N ASN A 805 16.59 -38.41 -47.37
CA ASN A 805 17.14 -37.30 -46.59
C ASN A 805 16.04 -36.47 -45.92
N GLU A 806 14.96 -36.16 -46.64
CA GLU A 806 13.79 -35.47 -46.08
C GLU A 806 13.14 -36.27 -44.95
N LYS A 807 13.03 -37.60 -45.08
CA LYS A 807 12.56 -38.46 -43.98
C LYS A 807 13.43 -38.30 -42.74
N ALA A 808 14.75 -38.35 -42.89
CA ALA A 808 15.67 -38.24 -41.77
C ALA A 808 15.57 -36.86 -41.07
N ASP A 809 15.44 -35.78 -41.84
CA ASP A 809 15.29 -34.43 -41.27
C ASP A 809 13.89 -34.21 -40.67
N ALA A 810 12.82 -34.69 -41.31
CA ALA A 810 11.45 -34.61 -40.79
C ALA A 810 11.26 -35.43 -39.49
N LEU A 811 11.92 -36.57 -39.34
CA LEU A 811 11.85 -37.39 -38.13
C LEU A 811 12.59 -36.78 -36.93
N LYS A 812 13.51 -35.84 -37.14
CA LYS A 812 14.08 -35.04 -36.05
C LYS A 812 13.06 -34.01 -35.54
N LEU A 813 12.19 -33.51 -36.42
CA LEU A 813 11.17 -32.46 -36.20
C LEU A 813 9.87 -32.96 -35.59
N THR A 814 10.05 -33.99 -34.79
CA THR A 814 9.05 -34.91 -34.29
C THR A 814 9.05 -34.72 -32.76
N ASP A 815 10.21 -34.48 -32.14
CA ASP A 815 10.25 -33.93 -30.78
C ASP A 815 9.69 -32.48 -30.73
N LYS A 816 8.70 -32.22 -29.85
CA LYS A 816 8.12 -30.88 -29.60
C LYS A 816 9.15 -29.86 -29.08
N THR A 817 10.31 -30.32 -28.62
CA THR A 817 11.43 -29.49 -28.13
C THR A 817 12.51 -29.23 -29.19
N TYR A 818 12.49 -30.00 -30.28
CA TYR A 818 13.43 -29.85 -31.39
C TYR A 818 12.95 -28.77 -32.35
N ILE A 819 13.74 -27.69 -32.46
CA ILE A 819 13.54 -26.63 -33.44
C ILE A 819 14.68 -26.76 -34.47
N PRO A 820 14.38 -26.88 -35.77
CA PRO A 820 15.40 -26.92 -36.82
C PRO A 820 16.04 -25.54 -36.93
N PHE A 821 17.28 -25.47 -37.39
CA PHE A 821 18.06 -24.24 -37.64
C PHE A 821 18.81 -23.70 -36.40
N ASP A 822 19.87 -24.40 -36.02
CA ASP A 822 21.29 -24.04 -36.26
C ASP A 822 21.57 -22.52 -36.44
N GLY A 823 21.07 -21.67 -35.55
CA GLY A 823 21.35 -20.23 -35.62
C GLY A 823 20.79 -19.32 -34.53
N VAL A 824 20.08 -19.83 -33.52
CA VAL A 824 19.51 -18.99 -32.44
C VAL A 824 19.52 -19.72 -31.10
N THR A 825 20.66 -19.77 -30.42
CA THR A 825 20.80 -20.57 -29.18
C THR A 825 21.37 -19.83 -27.98
N THR A 826 21.89 -18.61 -28.15
CA THR A 826 22.21 -17.74 -27.01
C THR A 826 21.00 -17.03 -26.39
N ASN A 827 19.84 -17.03 -27.07
CA ASN A 827 18.66 -16.31 -26.60
C ASN A 827 17.64 -17.17 -25.85
N ARG A 828 17.64 -18.51 -25.92
CA ARG A 828 16.57 -19.34 -25.32
C ARG A 828 16.45 -19.18 -23.80
N GLY A 829 17.59 -19.11 -23.10
CA GLY A 829 17.59 -18.86 -21.66
C GLY A 829 17.21 -17.43 -21.31
N LEU A 830 17.60 -16.46 -22.15
CA LEU A 830 17.26 -15.05 -21.95
C LEU A 830 15.77 -14.79 -22.23
N GLU A 831 15.20 -15.44 -23.24
CA GLU A 831 13.76 -15.47 -23.54
C GLU A 831 12.97 -16.10 -22.38
N HIS A 832 13.47 -17.19 -21.79
CA HIS A 832 12.85 -17.78 -20.59
C HIS A 832 12.83 -16.79 -19.41
N LEU A 833 13.93 -16.10 -19.14
CA LEU A 833 13.97 -15.09 -18.08
C LEU A 833 13.12 -13.85 -18.40
N GLU A 834 12.95 -13.51 -19.68
CA GLU A 834 12.05 -12.46 -20.15
C GLU A 834 10.59 -12.77 -19.80
N ASP A 835 10.15 -14.01 -19.99
CA ASP A 835 8.79 -14.47 -19.65
C ASP A 835 8.50 -14.50 -18.14
N LEU A 836 9.56 -14.47 -17.33
CA LEU A 836 9.49 -14.50 -15.87
C LEU A 836 9.58 -13.11 -15.22
N LEU A 837 9.67 -12.03 -16.01
CA LEU A 837 9.72 -10.66 -15.49
C LEU A 837 8.54 -10.36 -14.55
N GLY A 838 8.85 -9.70 -13.42
CA GLY A 838 7.88 -9.34 -12.40
C GLY A 838 7.37 -10.52 -11.56
N ARG A 839 7.85 -11.75 -11.80
CA ARG A 839 7.49 -12.93 -11.01
C ARG A 839 8.56 -13.24 -9.97
N ARG A 840 8.16 -13.87 -8.89
CA ARG A 840 9.08 -14.43 -7.89
C ARG A 840 9.44 -15.86 -8.31
N ILE A 841 10.74 -16.15 -8.42
CA ILE A 841 11.27 -17.44 -8.83
C ILE A 841 12.00 -18.13 -7.68
N GLY A 842 11.72 -19.42 -7.51
CA GLY A 842 12.24 -20.23 -6.41
C GLY A 842 11.90 -19.63 -5.03
N ASN A 843 12.90 -19.59 -4.16
CA ASN A 843 12.77 -18.98 -2.83
C ASN A 843 12.72 -17.43 -2.86
N GLY A 844 12.81 -16.79 -4.04
CA GLY A 844 12.77 -15.35 -4.24
C GLY A 844 14.08 -14.61 -3.95
N GLN A 845 15.16 -15.32 -3.62
CA GLN A 845 16.51 -14.73 -3.47
C GLN A 845 17.21 -14.61 -4.84
N CYS A 846 18.33 -13.88 -4.91
CA CYS A 846 19.10 -13.72 -6.16
C CYS A 846 19.51 -15.05 -6.78
N TYR A 847 19.89 -16.00 -5.92
CA TYR A 847 20.24 -17.38 -6.28
C TYR A 847 19.13 -18.12 -7.05
N GLY A 848 17.86 -17.81 -6.75
CA GLY A 848 16.71 -18.47 -7.38
C GLY A 848 16.62 -18.20 -8.88
N LEU A 849 16.98 -17.00 -9.33
CA LEU A 849 16.98 -16.65 -10.76
C LEU A 849 18.07 -17.41 -11.53
N SER A 850 19.30 -17.40 -11.01
CA SER A 850 20.43 -18.11 -11.62
C SER A 850 20.21 -19.63 -11.60
N ALA A 851 19.53 -20.15 -10.58
CA ALA A 851 19.15 -21.56 -10.50
C ALA A 851 18.11 -21.97 -11.55
N GLU A 852 17.09 -21.14 -11.76
CA GLU A 852 16.08 -21.35 -12.81
C GLU A 852 16.72 -21.29 -14.21
N TYR A 853 17.56 -20.28 -14.47
CA TYR A 853 18.26 -20.13 -15.73
C TYR A 853 19.18 -21.31 -16.05
N SER A 854 20.02 -21.71 -15.08
CA SER A 854 20.94 -22.84 -15.25
C SER A 854 20.18 -24.14 -15.51
N GLY A 855 19.16 -24.44 -14.71
CA GLY A 855 18.37 -25.66 -14.87
C GLY A 855 17.60 -25.72 -16.18
N TYR A 856 17.01 -24.60 -16.60
CA TYR A 856 16.33 -24.49 -17.90
C TYR A 856 17.27 -24.70 -19.08
N MET A 857 18.50 -24.18 -18.98
CA MET A 857 19.53 -24.30 -20.01
C MET A 857 20.31 -25.63 -19.95
N GLY A 858 19.88 -26.58 -19.12
CA GLY A 858 20.54 -27.89 -18.99
C GLY A 858 21.91 -27.84 -18.29
N GLY A 859 22.19 -26.77 -17.54
CA GLY A 859 23.38 -26.61 -16.71
C GLY A 859 23.29 -27.32 -15.36
N CYS A 860 24.19 -26.95 -14.43
CA CYS A 860 24.19 -27.50 -13.07
C CYS A 860 22.89 -27.16 -12.33
N GLY A 861 22.44 -28.07 -11.48
CA GLY A 861 21.29 -27.85 -10.62
C GLY A 861 21.72 -27.07 -9.38
N LEU A 862 21.18 -25.88 -9.18
CA LEU A 862 21.55 -24.97 -8.09
C LEU A 862 20.54 -25.01 -6.92
N GLY A 863 19.37 -25.62 -7.11
CA GLY A 863 18.31 -25.63 -6.10
C GLY A 863 17.64 -24.27 -5.92
N ALA A 864 17.76 -23.69 -4.73
CA ALA A 864 17.13 -22.41 -4.34
C ALA A 864 15.60 -22.36 -4.49
N GLY A 865 14.92 -23.49 -4.27
CA GLY A 865 13.45 -23.59 -4.32
C GLY A 865 12.86 -23.64 -5.72
N THR A 866 13.70 -23.77 -6.76
CA THR A 866 13.25 -24.04 -8.14
C THR A 866 12.93 -25.54 -8.31
N GLN A 867 12.34 -25.90 -9.45
CA GLN A 867 12.13 -27.31 -9.81
C GLN A 867 13.43 -28.08 -10.09
N TYR A 868 14.55 -27.36 -10.27
CA TYR A 868 15.85 -27.92 -10.59
C TYR A 868 16.67 -28.13 -9.31
N GLY A 869 16.55 -29.33 -8.73
CA GLY A 869 17.28 -29.73 -7.52
C GLY A 869 18.80 -29.66 -7.68
N MET A 870 19.53 -29.66 -6.55
CA MET A 870 21.00 -29.52 -6.57
C MET A 870 21.67 -30.69 -7.29
N SER A 871 22.63 -30.42 -8.18
CA SER A 871 23.42 -31.43 -8.90
C SER A 871 24.83 -30.94 -9.21
N HIS A 872 25.75 -31.86 -9.56
CA HIS A 872 27.13 -31.55 -9.97
C HIS A 872 27.93 -30.73 -8.94
N LEU A 873 27.83 -31.08 -7.65
CA LEU A 873 28.56 -30.38 -6.58
C LEU A 873 30.05 -30.76 -6.55
N THR A 874 30.93 -29.77 -6.40
CA THR A 874 32.38 -30.00 -6.27
C THR A 874 32.83 -30.26 -4.84
N GLY A 875 32.02 -29.85 -3.86
CA GLY A 875 32.39 -29.80 -2.44
C GLY A 875 33.30 -28.63 -2.06
N VAL A 876 33.52 -27.66 -2.97
CA VAL A 876 34.39 -26.49 -2.77
C VAL A 876 33.56 -25.21 -2.78
N GLY A 877 33.72 -24.35 -1.77
CA GLY A 877 32.91 -23.13 -1.63
C GLY A 877 31.51 -23.41 -1.05
N SER A 878 30.70 -22.36 -0.90
CA SER A 878 29.38 -22.46 -0.31
C SER A 878 28.27 -22.57 -1.37
N THR A 879 27.43 -23.60 -1.28
CA THR A 879 26.20 -23.73 -2.09
C THR A 879 25.11 -22.74 -1.68
N ALA A 880 25.31 -21.98 -0.60
CA ALA A 880 24.41 -20.93 -0.16
C ALA A 880 24.87 -19.51 -0.58
N ALA A 881 26.12 -19.34 -1.04
CA ALA A 881 26.67 -18.03 -1.39
C ALA A 881 26.71 -17.83 -2.91
N ALA A 882 26.06 -16.76 -3.40
CA ALA A 882 26.00 -16.41 -4.81
C ALA A 882 27.39 -16.20 -5.42
N SER A 883 28.33 -15.61 -4.67
CA SER A 883 29.72 -15.43 -5.12
C SER A 883 30.44 -16.74 -5.46
N ASP A 884 30.03 -17.85 -4.84
CA ASP A 884 30.72 -19.14 -4.97
C ASP A 884 30.11 -20.04 -6.05
N ILE A 885 29.07 -19.59 -6.77
CA ILE A 885 28.41 -20.37 -7.83
C ILE A 885 29.41 -20.91 -8.85
N GLY A 886 30.41 -20.12 -9.25
CA GLY A 886 31.44 -20.57 -10.21
C GLY A 886 32.40 -21.65 -9.70
N ILE A 887 32.45 -21.92 -8.39
CA ILE A 887 33.34 -22.93 -7.79
C ILE A 887 32.61 -24.07 -7.09
N ALA A 888 31.37 -23.83 -6.65
CA ALA A 888 30.54 -24.80 -5.93
C ALA A 888 29.99 -25.92 -6.81
N TYR A 889 29.95 -25.70 -8.13
CA TYR A 889 29.42 -26.65 -9.11
C TYR A 889 30.43 -26.96 -10.21
N ASP A 890 30.42 -28.21 -10.67
CA ASP A 890 31.26 -28.71 -11.75
C ASP A 890 30.63 -28.36 -13.10
N TRP A 891 30.77 -27.10 -13.48
CA TRP A 891 30.23 -26.55 -14.73
C TRP A 891 30.80 -27.22 -15.98
N ALA A 892 32.03 -27.72 -15.92
CA ALA A 892 32.65 -28.41 -17.04
C ALA A 892 31.94 -29.74 -17.35
N ALA A 893 31.40 -30.42 -16.33
CA ALA A 893 30.65 -31.67 -16.51
C ALA A 893 29.37 -31.51 -17.37
N VAL A 894 28.80 -30.29 -17.41
CA VAL A 894 27.64 -29.95 -18.23
C VAL A 894 28.01 -29.12 -19.48
N GLY A 895 29.31 -28.99 -19.78
CA GLY A 895 29.81 -28.27 -20.96
C GLY A 895 29.88 -26.75 -20.82
N TRP A 896 29.69 -26.20 -19.61
CA TRP A 896 29.77 -24.76 -19.35
C TRP A 896 31.20 -24.34 -18.97
N THR A 897 31.57 -23.10 -19.30
CA THR A 897 32.89 -22.54 -19.02
C THR A 897 32.84 -21.52 -17.90
N VAL A 898 33.78 -21.57 -16.95
CA VAL A 898 33.87 -20.58 -15.87
C VAL A 898 35.08 -19.68 -16.08
N ILE A 899 34.88 -18.36 -16.02
CA ILE A 899 35.96 -17.36 -15.96
C ILE A 899 35.90 -16.66 -14.62
N LYS A 900 36.99 -16.73 -13.84
CA LYS A 900 37.11 -16.02 -12.55
C LYS A 900 37.67 -14.62 -12.77
N ASN A 901 37.17 -13.65 -11.99
CA ASN A 901 37.58 -12.25 -12.07
C ASN A 901 37.67 -11.71 -13.52
N PRO A 902 36.58 -11.83 -14.32
CA PRO A 902 36.62 -11.49 -15.74
C PRO A 902 36.84 -9.99 -15.96
N THR A 903 37.59 -9.64 -17.02
CA THR A 903 37.56 -8.27 -17.56
C THR A 903 36.24 -7.99 -18.27
N TYR A 904 35.93 -6.72 -18.55
CA TYR A 904 34.70 -6.36 -19.26
C TYR A 904 34.60 -7.04 -20.63
N GLU A 905 35.72 -7.15 -21.34
CA GLU A 905 35.83 -7.78 -22.67
C GLU A 905 35.62 -9.29 -22.62
N GLN A 906 35.74 -9.91 -21.44
CA GLN A 906 35.51 -11.34 -21.24
C GLN A 906 34.06 -11.66 -20.87
N LEU A 907 33.25 -10.63 -20.57
CA LEU A 907 31.82 -10.82 -20.30
C LEU A 907 31.10 -11.28 -21.57
N GLN A 908 30.14 -12.18 -21.40
CA GLN A 908 29.34 -12.71 -22.49
C GLN A 908 27.85 -12.64 -22.17
N VAL A 909 27.06 -12.25 -23.16
CA VAL A 909 25.60 -12.32 -23.09
C VAL A 909 25.18 -13.77 -22.92
N GLY A 910 24.27 -14.04 -21.98
CA GLY A 910 23.87 -15.38 -21.56
C GLY A 910 24.70 -15.98 -20.42
N ALA A 911 25.76 -15.30 -19.96
CA ALA A 911 26.53 -15.80 -18.82
C ALA A 911 25.83 -15.49 -17.48
N ILE A 912 25.88 -16.44 -16.53
CA ILE A 912 25.57 -16.18 -15.12
C ILE A 912 26.73 -15.37 -14.55
N ILE A 913 26.46 -14.19 -14.01
CA ILE A 913 27.45 -13.32 -13.40
C ILE A 913 27.33 -13.39 -11.88
N ASN A 914 28.46 -13.62 -11.19
CA ASN A 914 28.53 -13.76 -9.75
C ASN A 914 29.41 -12.66 -9.18
N ILE A 915 28.85 -11.89 -8.25
CA ILE A 915 29.47 -10.69 -7.68
C ILE A 915 30.18 -11.07 -6.39
N ALA A 916 31.40 -10.57 -6.21
CA ALA A 916 32.18 -10.84 -5.01
C ALA A 916 31.54 -10.17 -3.78
N ARG A 917 31.63 -10.83 -2.63
CA ARG A 917 31.16 -10.32 -1.33
C ARG A 917 31.70 -8.92 -1.06
N GLY A 918 30.83 -7.98 -0.64
CA GLY A 918 31.20 -6.59 -0.37
C GLY A 918 31.58 -5.76 -1.60
N ALA A 919 31.53 -6.32 -2.81
CA ALA A 919 31.91 -5.59 -4.00
C ALA A 919 30.88 -4.51 -4.36
N PRO A 920 31.30 -3.37 -4.93
CA PRO A 920 30.37 -2.38 -5.44
C PRO A 920 29.55 -2.95 -6.60
N TRP A 921 28.25 -3.03 -6.41
CA TRP A 921 27.27 -3.41 -7.43
C TRP A 921 26.06 -2.51 -7.28
N ALA A 922 25.45 -2.10 -8.38
CA ALA A 922 24.10 -1.53 -8.36
C ALA A 922 23.86 -0.25 -7.52
N GLY A 923 24.91 0.52 -7.19
CA GLY A 923 24.77 1.71 -6.33
C GLY A 923 24.36 1.40 -4.89
N TRP A 924 24.45 0.13 -4.46
CA TRP A 924 24.09 -0.30 -3.11
C TRP A 924 25.05 0.30 -2.07
N PRO A 925 24.54 1.02 -1.04
CA PRO A 925 25.38 1.58 0.00
C PRO A 925 26.14 0.46 0.74
N GLY A 926 27.46 0.43 0.59
CA GLY A 926 28.32 -0.60 1.20
C GLY A 926 28.64 -1.81 0.32
N GLY A 927 28.10 -1.91 -0.90
CA GLY A 927 28.32 -3.05 -1.81
C GLY A 927 27.26 -4.16 -1.68
N VAL A 928 27.49 -5.29 -2.35
CA VAL A 928 26.66 -6.50 -2.18
C VAL A 928 26.96 -7.19 -0.84
N ASP A 929 26.04 -8.03 -0.39
CA ASP A 929 26.14 -8.73 0.91
C ASP A 929 27.53 -9.33 1.18
N ASP A 930 28.12 -8.99 2.32
CA ASP A 930 29.48 -9.40 2.72
C ASP A 930 29.61 -10.91 3.00
N THR A 931 28.49 -11.62 3.16
CA THR A 931 28.46 -13.06 3.45
C THR A 931 28.17 -13.89 2.20
N TYR A 932 27.23 -13.45 1.37
CA TYR A 932 26.69 -14.23 0.26
C TYR A 932 27.06 -13.70 -1.13
N GLY A 933 27.32 -12.40 -1.26
CA GLY A 933 27.43 -11.71 -2.55
C GLY A 933 26.11 -11.65 -3.32
N HIS A 934 26.19 -11.52 -4.66
CA HIS A 934 25.02 -11.42 -5.54
C HIS A 934 25.21 -12.18 -6.86
N THR A 935 24.13 -12.48 -7.57
CA THR A 935 24.19 -13.16 -8.88
C THR A 935 23.06 -12.69 -9.80
N GLY A 936 23.29 -12.82 -11.10
CA GLY A 936 22.31 -12.54 -12.15
C GLY A 936 22.72 -13.16 -13.49
N VAL A 937 22.00 -12.84 -14.55
CA VAL A 937 22.31 -13.31 -15.92
C VAL A 937 22.49 -12.12 -16.85
N ILE A 938 23.59 -12.08 -17.60
CA ILE A 938 23.91 -10.99 -18.53
C ILE A 938 22.97 -11.10 -19.74
N ARG A 939 22.17 -10.06 -19.98
CA ARG A 939 21.28 -9.95 -21.15
C ARG A 939 21.83 -9.09 -22.27
N GLY A 940 22.85 -8.28 -21.99
CA GLY A 940 23.43 -7.36 -22.96
C GLY A 940 24.67 -6.64 -22.42
N LEU A 941 25.48 -6.13 -23.33
CA LEU A 941 26.71 -5.38 -23.06
C LEU A 941 26.73 -4.19 -24.00
N GLU A 942 26.50 -2.98 -23.48
CA GLU A 942 26.46 -1.75 -24.28
C GLU A 942 27.21 -0.64 -23.55
N ASN A 943 28.02 0.13 -24.27
CA ASN A 943 28.70 1.33 -23.76
C ASN A 943 29.49 1.14 -22.46
N GLY A 944 30.14 -0.02 -22.26
CA GLY A 944 30.91 -0.31 -21.04
C GLY A 944 30.05 -0.70 -19.82
N ARG A 945 28.75 -0.97 -20.03
CA ARG A 945 27.81 -1.35 -18.98
C ARG A 945 27.26 -2.76 -19.18
N ILE A 946 26.90 -3.39 -18.07
CA ILE A 946 26.44 -4.77 -17.99
C ILE A 946 24.93 -4.78 -17.77
N GLN A 947 24.19 -5.24 -18.76
CA GLN A 947 22.75 -5.35 -18.66
C GLN A 947 22.41 -6.73 -18.14
N THR A 948 21.60 -6.82 -17.08
CA THR A 948 21.35 -8.07 -16.36
C THR A 948 19.87 -8.34 -16.11
N TYR A 949 19.53 -9.63 -16.00
CA TYR A 949 18.36 -10.08 -15.25
C TYR A 949 18.81 -10.44 -13.83
N GLU A 950 18.13 -9.89 -12.83
CA GLU A 950 18.45 -10.11 -11.41
C GLU A 950 17.16 -10.23 -10.58
N GLN A 951 17.25 -10.87 -9.41
CA GLN A 951 16.17 -10.98 -8.43
C GLN A 951 16.73 -10.66 -7.04
N ASN A 952 15.87 -10.22 -6.11
CA ASN A 952 16.27 -9.75 -4.78
C ASN A 952 17.20 -8.53 -4.86
N THR A 953 16.73 -7.54 -5.59
CA THR A 953 17.43 -6.28 -5.86
C THR A 953 16.56 -5.11 -5.42
N GLU A 954 16.70 -3.92 -6.05
CA GLU A 954 15.89 -2.74 -5.80
C GLU A 954 14.39 -2.96 -6.05
N LEU A 955 14.04 -3.96 -6.88
CA LEU A 955 12.65 -4.35 -7.13
C LEU A 955 12.14 -5.43 -6.15
N GLY A 956 12.94 -5.82 -5.15
CA GLY A 956 12.61 -6.85 -4.19
C GLY A 956 12.74 -8.27 -4.76
N MET A 957 11.96 -9.21 -4.22
CA MET A 957 12.08 -10.65 -4.49
C MET A 957 11.43 -11.10 -5.83
N ILE A 958 11.51 -10.26 -6.86
CA ILE A 958 10.98 -10.54 -8.21
C ILE A 958 12.05 -10.34 -9.28
N VAL A 959 11.90 -11.01 -10.42
CA VAL A 959 12.83 -10.90 -11.57
C VAL A 959 12.68 -9.52 -12.22
N GLY A 960 13.79 -8.82 -12.35
CA GLY A 960 13.87 -7.49 -12.94
C GLY A 960 15.04 -7.35 -13.92
N LYS A 961 14.95 -6.31 -14.77
CA LYS A 961 16.03 -5.91 -15.68
C LYS A 961 16.80 -4.75 -15.08
N PHE A 962 18.12 -4.85 -15.14
CA PHE A 962 19.00 -3.81 -14.65
C PHE A 962 20.10 -3.49 -15.64
N ASP A 963 20.68 -2.31 -15.46
CA ASP A 963 21.83 -1.83 -16.21
C ASP A 963 22.90 -1.42 -15.18
N ARG A 964 23.94 -2.25 -15.05
CA ARG A 964 24.95 -2.20 -13.98
C ARG A 964 26.27 -1.68 -14.54
N SER A 965 26.98 -0.87 -13.75
CA SER A 965 28.34 -0.44 -14.12
C SER A 965 29.33 -1.58 -13.89
N TYR A 966 30.23 -1.81 -14.84
CA TYR A 966 31.42 -2.61 -14.59
C TYR A 966 32.39 -1.81 -13.73
N THR A 967 32.81 -2.37 -12.58
CA THR A 967 33.64 -1.65 -11.61
C THR A 967 35.10 -2.10 -11.70
N SER A 968 35.35 -3.40 -11.54
CA SER A 968 36.68 -4.00 -11.67
C SER A 968 36.58 -5.51 -11.84
N ALA A 969 37.66 -6.12 -12.35
CA ALA A 969 37.77 -7.57 -12.45
C ALA A 969 37.63 -8.26 -11.08
N ALA A 970 38.15 -7.64 -10.01
CA ALA A 970 38.06 -8.18 -8.65
C ALA A 970 36.65 -8.08 -8.03
N GLY A 971 35.76 -7.25 -8.59
CA GLY A 971 34.38 -7.10 -8.12
C GLY A 971 33.44 -8.23 -8.57
N ILE A 972 33.84 -9.02 -9.56
CA ILE A 972 33.08 -10.14 -10.10
C ILE A 972 33.84 -11.42 -9.75
N SER A 973 33.30 -12.28 -8.88
CA SER A 973 33.98 -13.52 -8.48
C SER A 973 34.13 -14.48 -9.66
N SER A 974 33.08 -14.62 -10.47
CA SER A 974 33.13 -15.36 -11.73
C SER A 974 31.98 -15.02 -12.67
N ILE A 975 32.15 -15.37 -13.94
CA ILE A 975 31.05 -15.64 -14.86
C ILE A 975 31.02 -17.13 -15.21
N VAL A 976 29.83 -17.67 -15.39
CA VAL A 976 29.59 -19.04 -15.88
C VAL A 976 28.89 -18.93 -17.22
N ILE A 977 29.54 -19.43 -18.26
CA ILE A 977 29.19 -19.22 -19.65
C ILE A 977 28.62 -20.54 -20.19
N PRO A 978 27.39 -20.56 -20.72
CA PRO A 978 26.86 -21.75 -21.38
C PRO A 978 27.70 -22.13 -22.60
N PRO A 979 27.72 -23.41 -23.01
CA PRO A 979 28.42 -23.84 -24.21
C PRO A 979 28.00 -23.01 -25.43
N ALA A 980 28.97 -22.62 -26.25
CA ALA A 980 28.72 -22.09 -27.58
C ALA A 980 28.46 -23.27 -28.52
N ASP A 981 27.43 -23.18 -29.36
CA ASP A 981 27.10 -24.25 -30.29
C ASP A 981 28.24 -24.48 -31.30
N THR A 982 28.74 -25.72 -31.37
CA THR A 982 29.59 -26.22 -32.46
C THR A 982 28.77 -26.79 -33.60
#